data_AF-A0A0W0S9R0-F1
#
_entry.id   AF-A0A0W0S9R0-F1
#
_cell.length_a   1.000
_cell.length_b   1.000
_cell.length_c   1.000
_cell.angle_alpha   90.00
_cell.angle_beta   90.00
_cell.angle_gamma   90.00
#
_symmetry.space_group_name_H-M   'P 1'
#
loop_
_entity.id
_entity.type
_entity.pdbx_description
1 polymer ?
#
loop_
_entity_poly.entity_id
_entity_poly.type
_entity_poly.pdbx_seq_one_letter_code
_entity_poly.pdbx_strand_id
1 'polypeptide(L)'
;MLTVKQLKELLTVYQNQEAIFSPGLDAKTLKIMQQESGFTFSFFTQLIQGRDEDSSLDKDAKIIRNYFKTRWGLLKKSNLAYTRHPFLPANQFCLKIAEAIAGPKEAICRILMPGLVGFNRESADLKLETEQEGHFELENYITNQAYTKLIPIAEIFQTAKVNSDLVIADFQPPANQVVYQLGGRDMLNLEQVAGKASEIFIQVLKKQHRQKYDNNSIGFALHQLALELRKASVADSGSEEWADNEVLAGAIKTFYELWRLLSQDLSLPENTDLDHKTPIRQLNLKSFGRAHLTLESYLLALFVRHKDCVLTDEEFIRQQQEDIFPCAHQISNCLFEFLNQYPDLYKVPINAQPKEVLPSLNPLLDEVLEALTHRPQMLDGDDQGLLDQLIELIRKSSEYHDIEAATFIEPFIQSFQDFILLADHPKLFKEVAACVQPRFADLNTVATIHRLIHLFTKEQQQLIVDAQFKALIQEYNTKDKYQRLIVKLEEPAKSSLRKKYAEQLAASITSCQDFLQLGETVSADLLDEVFASLEDKYPVLLNSYDNTCQILQALFHYGNQQKKVLAFVKPNLYQWLNPDNYTSFHEFLLSYDTAVVHRIMADELSSRITSFKEWTTHYVAWSNHDAIQSALLEQFFLQFKDEIKDGDALISLLQKTGNNSKLKVLQRFLSLIHSKDLFKQCLALMPSNTHERLLSKVPFDSFVSTISELQEIADLFESDKLRQIIFAQFNPEKLDCTKEEFASLTQLKFELKMLEEFSQGFDPQKAVTHLKHYVASMSGYGYSMFRAHPNKKVGMATHLINQLQNDSLSNLEKLIALREAQQKIADEYNRWGTASNSQLYSIISDSLNKVVESEENSSDPGQSLGRFHLLWQ
;
A
#
# COMPACT_ATOMS: atom_id res chain seq x y z
N MET A 1 -42.46 -12.66 -30.19
CA MET A 1 -41.64 -13.72 -29.57
C MET A 1 -40.42 -13.87 -30.46
N LEU A 2 -39.23 -13.53 -29.96
CA LEU A 2 -37.99 -13.60 -30.72
C LEU A 2 -37.42 -15.02 -30.64
N THR A 3 -37.07 -15.62 -31.79
CA THR A 3 -36.41 -16.93 -31.88
C THR A 3 -34.91 -16.80 -32.13
N VAL A 4 -34.15 -17.87 -31.87
CA VAL A 4 -32.72 -17.94 -32.21
C VAL A 4 -32.50 -17.72 -33.70
N LYS A 5 -33.32 -18.32 -34.57
CA LYS A 5 -33.26 -18.12 -36.02
C LYS A 5 -33.38 -16.65 -36.41
N GLN A 6 -34.40 -15.96 -35.92
CA GLN A 6 -34.62 -14.54 -36.20
C GLN A 6 -33.44 -13.68 -35.72
N LEU A 7 -32.87 -13.98 -34.54
CA LEU A 7 -31.72 -13.25 -34.04
C LEU A 7 -30.45 -13.49 -34.90
N LYS A 8 -30.22 -14.72 -35.39
CA LYS A 8 -29.13 -15.00 -36.34
C LYS A 8 -29.30 -14.24 -37.67
N GLU A 9 -30.52 -14.18 -38.19
CA GLU A 9 -30.84 -13.42 -39.40
C GLU A 9 -30.55 -11.93 -39.21
N LEU A 10 -31.01 -11.36 -38.08
CA LEU A 10 -30.70 -9.97 -37.73
C LEU A 10 -29.20 -9.71 -37.58
N LEU A 11 -28.47 -10.59 -36.87
CA LEU A 11 -27.01 -10.50 -36.75
C LEU A 11 -26.34 -10.47 -38.12
N THR A 12 -26.72 -11.38 -39.02
CA THR A 12 -26.16 -11.48 -40.36
C THR A 12 -26.41 -10.22 -41.19
N VAL A 13 -27.62 -9.63 -41.09
CA VAL A 13 -27.96 -8.41 -41.82
C VAL A 13 -27.14 -7.22 -41.32
N TYR A 14 -27.12 -6.97 -40.01
CA TYR A 14 -26.54 -5.74 -39.46
C TYR A 14 -25.02 -5.80 -39.27
N GLN A 15 -24.42 -6.98 -39.09
CA GLN A 15 -22.95 -7.12 -39.05
C GLN A 15 -22.30 -6.83 -40.41
N ASN A 16 -23.00 -7.13 -41.51
CA ASN A 16 -22.48 -6.92 -42.87
C ASN A 16 -22.79 -5.52 -43.41
N GLN A 17 -23.59 -4.72 -42.70
CA GLN A 17 -23.92 -3.37 -43.10
C GLN A 17 -22.77 -2.42 -42.75
N GLU A 18 -22.37 -1.56 -43.70
CA GLU A 18 -21.33 -0.56 -43.46
C GLU A 18 -21.79 0.49 -42.46
N ALA A 19 -20.98 0.72 -41.42
CA ALA A 19 -21.22 1.78 -40.44
C ALA A 19 -20.64 3.11 -40.96
N ILE A 20 -21.52 4.08 -41.20
CA ILE A 20 -21.14 5.41 -41.68
C ILE A 20 -20.93 6.35 -40.49
N PHE A 21 -19.67 6.66 -40.20
CA PHE A 21 -19.28 7.59 -39.15
C PHE A 21 -19.00 8.98 -39.71
N SER A 22 -19.21 10.02 -38.90
CA SER A 22 -18.91 11.39 -39.30
C SER A 22 -17.40 11.61 -39.51
N PRO A 23 -16.97 12.35 -40.56
CA PRO A 23 -15.56 12.53 -40.90
C PRO A 23 -14.76 13.37 -39.89
N GLY A 24 -15.43 14.03 -38.95
CA GLY A 24 -14.81 14.86 -37.91
C GLY A 24 -14.30 14.07 -36.69
N LEU A 25 -14.52 12.76 -36.62
CA LEU A 25 -14.06 11.93 -35.50
C LEU A 25 -12.57 11.62 -35.59
N ASP A 26 -11.87 11.69 -34.46
CA ASP A 26 -10.48 11.23 -34.39
C ASP A 26 -10.39 9.70 -34.46
N ALA A 27 -9.25 9.19 -34.93
CA ALA A 27 -9.06 7.77 -35.16
C ALA A 27 -9.19 6.90 -33.89
N LYS A 28 -8.87 7.44 -32.71
CA LYS A 28 -8.97 6.69 -31.45
C LYS A 28 -10.44 6.54 -31.06
N THR A 29 -11.20 7.62 -31.10
CA THR A 29 -12.64 7.62 -30.82
C THR A 29 -13.39 6.70 -31.79
N LEU A 30 -13.09 6.80 -33.10
CA LEU A 30 -13.66 5.92 -34.11
C LEU A 30 -13.39 4.44 -33.82
N LYS A 31 -12.16 4.09 -33.44
CA LYS A 31 -11.81 2.71 -33.08
C LYS A 31 -12.60 2.21 -31.86
N ILE A 32 -12.80 3.05 -30.84
CA ILE A 32 -13.61 2.70 -29.66
C ILE A 32 -15.08 2.47 -30.06
N MET A 33 -15.63 3.35 -30.91
CA MET A 33 -17.00 3.23 -31.41
C MET A 33 -17.24 1.95 -32.23
N GLN A 34 -16.28 1.59 -33.09
CA GLN A 34 -16.32 0.35 -33.85
C GLN A 34 -16.24 -0.88 -32.93
N GLN A 35 -15.40 -0.83 -31.89
CA GLN A 35 -15.28 -1.92 -30.92
C GLN A 35 -16.55 -2.08 -30.07
N GLU A 36 -17.22 -0.98 -29.71
CA GLU A 36 -18.53 -1.03 -29.05
C GLU A 36 -19.58 -1.73 -29.93
N SER A 37 -19.63 -1.37 -31.22
CA SER A 37 -20.54 -2.02 -32.18
C SER A 37 -20.23 -3.51 -32.32
N GLY A 38 -18.95 -3.86 -32.46
CA GLY A 38 -18.50 -5.25 -32.53
C GLY A 38 -18.85 -6.05 -31.28
N PHE A 39 -18.67 -5.45 -30.09
CA PHE A 39 -19.01 -6.09 -28.83
C PHE A 39 -20.52 -6.32 -28.70
N THR A 40 -21.34 -5.34 -29.12
CA THR A 40 -22.79 -5.50 -29.16
C THR A 40 -23.19 -6.74 -29.96
N PHE A 41 -22.64 -6.91 -31.17
CA PHE A 41 -22.96 -8.10 -31.95
C PHE A 41 -22.41 -9.40 -31.34
N SER A 42 -21.20 -9.37 -30.76
CA SER A 42 -20.61 -10.54 -30.10
C SER A 42 -21.45 -10.99 -28.90
N PHE A 43 -21.91 -10.06 -28.05
CA PHE A 43 -22.80 -10.35 -26.93
C PHE A 43 -24.05 -11.14 -27.36
N PHE A 44 -24.75 -10.69 -28.42
CA PHE A 44 -25.94 -11.39 -28.91
C PHE A 44 -25.61 -12.71 -29.63
N THR A 45 -24.44 -12.81 -30.27
CA THR A 45 -23.95 -14.07 -30.86
C THR A 45 -23.74 -15.14 -29.78
N GLN A 46 -23.14 -14.74 -28.66
CA GLN A 46 -22.90 -15.62 -27.52
C GLN A 46 -24.18 -16.04 -26.82
N LEU A 47 -25.15 -15.12 -26.68
CA LEU A 47 -26.45 -15.40 -26.08
C LEU A 47 -27.14 -16.63 -26.71
N ILE A 48 -26.94 -16.83 -28.01
CA ILE A 48 -27.56 -17.91 -28.79
C ILE A 48 -26.61 -19.05 -29.18
N GLN A 49 -25.35 -19.00 -28.75
CA GLN A 49 -24.35 -19.97 -29.15
C GLN A 49 -24.74 -21.39 -28.71
N GLY A 50 -24.72 -22.35 -29.64
CA GLY A 50 -25.04 -23.74 -29.38
C GLY A 50 -26.52 -24.04 -29.12
N ARG A 51 -27.43 -23.07 -29.32
CA ARG A 51 -28.88 -23.26 -29.15
C ARG A 51 -29.56 -23.67 -30.46
N ASP A 52 -30.65 -24.41 -30.33
CA ASP A 52 -31.51 -24.80 -31.45
C ASP A 52 -32.21 -23.58 -32.06
N GLU A 53 -32.37 -23.56 -33.39
CA GLU A 53 -32.84 -22.38 -34.13
C GLU A 53 -34.29 -22.01 -33.83
N ASP A 54 -35.13 -23.00 -33.52
CA ASP A 54 -36.54 -22.81 -33.20
C ASP A 54 -36.75 -22.45 -31.72
N SER A 55 -35.68 -22.41 -30.92
CA SER A 55 -35.75 -22.02 -29.51
C SER A 55 -36.17 -20.56 -29.35
N SER A 56 -37.14 -20.33 -28.47
CA SER A 56 -37.56 -18.98 -28.07
C SER A 56 -36.55 -18.35 -27.10
N LEU A 57 -36.31 -17.05 -27.26
CA LEU A 57 -35.49 -16.21 -26.39
C LEU A 57 -36.28 -15.46 -25.31
N ASP A 58 -37.55 -15.81 -25.08
CA ASP A 58 -38.39 -15.15 -24.07
C ASP A 58 -37.80 -15.25 -22.65
N LYS A 59 -37.15 -16.37 -22.33
CA LYS A 59 -36.45 -16.54 -21.04
C LYS A 59 -35.22 -15.63 -20.92
N ASP A 60 -34.62 -15.26 -22.04
CA ASP A 60 -33.46 -14.37 -22.12
C ASP A 60 -33.85 -12.89 -22.23
N ALA A 61 -35.13 -12.57 -22.39
CA ALA A 61 -35.60 -11.19 -22.51
C ALA A 61 -35.13 -10.31 -21.34
N LYS A 62 -35.01 -10.87 -20.13
CA LYS A 62 -34.46 -10.15 -18.96
C LYS A 62 -32.97 -9.80 -19.15
N ILE A 63 -32.18 -10.70 -19.72
CA ILE A 63 -30.75 -10.50 -20.00
C ILE A 63 -30.58 -9.42 -21.07
N ILE A 64 -31.35 -9.51 -22.16
CA ILE A 64 -31.37 -8.52 -23.24
C ILE A 64 -31.75 -7.13 -22.71
N ARG A 65 -32.79 -7.04 -21.88
CA ARG A 65 -33.22 -5.77 -21.26
C ARG A 65 -32.16 -5.21 -20.32
N ASN A 66 -31.45 -6.07 -19.58
CA ASN A 66 -30.35 -5.64 -18.74
C ASN A 66 -29.17 -5.10 -19.57
N TYR A 67 -28.89 -5.70 -20.73
CA TYR A 67 -27.92 -5.19 -21.69
C TYR A 67 -28.31 -3.80 -22.20
N PHE A 68 -29.53 -3.61 -22.71
CA PHE A 68 -30.00 -2.29 -23.17
C PHE A 68 -29.98 -1.24 -22.08
N LYS A 69 -30.41 -1.59 -20.86
CA LYS A 69 -30.32 -0.70 -19.70
C LYS A 69 -28.88 -0.28 -19.42
N THR A 70 -27.94 -1.21 -19.47
CA THR A 70 -26.52 -0.93 -19.22
C THR A 70 -25.93 -0.07 -20.32
N ARG A 71 -26.13 -0.47 -21.59
CA ARG A 71 -25.68 0.27 -22.78
C ARG A 71 -26.22 1.69 -22.79
N TRP A 72 -27.53 1.89 -22.58
CA TRP A 72 -28.12 3.23 -22.50
C TRP A 72 -27.57 4.03 -21.33
N GLY A 73 -27.45 3.42 -20.15
CA GLY A 73 -26.92 4.10 -18.97
C GLY A 73 -25.52 4.67 -19.16
N LEU A 74 -24.68 3.98 -19.94
CA LEU A 74 -23.30 4.37 -20.22
C LEU A 74 -23.19 5.30 -21.44
N LEU A 75 -23.92 5.03 -22.52
CA LEU A 75 -23.73 5.69 -23.81
C LEU A 75 -24.72 6.82 -24.11
N LYS A 76 -25.74 7.08 -23.29
CA LYS A 76 -26.77 8.09 -23.59
C LYS A 76 -26.23 9.51 -23.84
N LYS A 77 -25.06 9.83 -23.28
CA LYS A 77 -24.40 11.13 -23.45
C LYS A 77 -23.43 11.17 -24.62
N SER A 78 -22.99 10.02 -25.13
CA SER A 78 -21.97 9.90 -26.16
C SER A 78 -22.56 10.00 -27.57
N ASN A 79 -21.70 10.14 -28.57
CA ASN A 79 -22.10 10.17 -29.98
C ASN A 79 -22.57 8.80 -30.52
N LEU A 80 -22.54 7.73 -29.69
CA LEU A 80 -23.10 6.40 -29.99
C LEU A 80 -24.56 6.22 -29.56
N ALA A 81 -25.11 7.17 -28.79
CA ALA A 81 -26.48 7.07 -28.30
C ALA A 81 -27.47 6.80 -29.44
N TYR A 82 -28.51 6.01 -29.17
CA TYR A 82 -29.49 5.59 -30.17
C TYR A 82 -30.02 6.76 -31.02
N THR A 83 -30.45 7.85 -30.37
CA THR A 83 -30.99 9.02 -31.06
C THR A 83 -29.94 9.98 -31.61
N ARG A 84 -28.64 9.75 -31.35
CA ARG A 84 -27.53 10.58 -31.87
C ARG A 84 -26.89 9.96 -33.11
N HIS A 85 -26.94 8.64 -33.22
CA HIS A 85 -26.51 7.90 -34.39
C HIS A 85 -27.55 6.84 -34.79
N PRO A 86 -28.74 7.27 -35.28
CA PRO A 86 -29.88 6.38 -35.48
C PRO A 86 -29.59 5.27 -36.49
N PHE A 87 -28.86 5.56 -37.57
CA PHE A 87 -28.54 4.59 -38.62
C PHE A 87 -27.27 3.75 -38.37
N LEU A 88 -26.66 3.84 -37.19
CA LEU A 88 -25.57 2.93 -36.82
C LEU A 88 -26.11 1.49 -36.84
N PRO A 89 -25.48 0.53 -37.56
CA PRO A 89 -26.00 -0.84 -37.65
C PRO A 89 -26.23 -1.51 -36.29
N ALA A 90 -25.37 -1.25 -35.29
CA ALA A 90 -25.56 -1.75 -33.92
C ALA A 90 -26.79 -1.15 -33.23
N ASN A 91 -27.10 0.13 -33.46
CA ASN A 91 -28.28 0.79 -32.92
C ASN A 91 -29.57 0.26 -33.56
N GLN A 92 -29.57 0.09 -34.89
CA GLN A 92 -30.68 -0.51 -35.63
C GLN A 92 -30.91 -1.96 -35.25
N PHE A 93 -29.84 -2.74 -35.06
CA PHE A 93 -29.92 -4.10 -34.55
C PHE A 93 -30.58 -4.17 -33.17
N CYS A 94 -30.14 -3.32 -32.22
CA CYS A 94 -30.76 -3.24 -30.89
C CYS A 94 -32.23 -2.83 -30.98
N LEU A 95 -32.58 -1.90 -31.88
CA LEU A 95 -33.96 -1.49 -32.14
C LEU A 95 -34.82 -2.66 -32.61
N LYS A 96 -34.36 -3.44 -33.60
CA LYS A 96 -35.10 -4.62 -34.09
C LYS A 96 -35.29 -5.70 -33.03
N ILE A 97 -34.31 -5.88 -32.15
CA ILE A 97 -34.47 -6.78 -31.00
C ILE A 97 -35.50 -6.20 -30.01
N ALA A 98 -35.46 -4.90 -29.72
CA ALA A 98 -36.43 -4.25 -28.85
C ALA A 98 -37.87 -4.37 -29.38
N GLU A 99 -38.06 -4.19 -30.70
CA GLU A 99 -39.33 -4.43 -31.40
C GLU A 99 -39.83 -5.87 -31.19
N ALA A 100 -38.94 -6.86 -31.36
CA ALA A 100 -39.31 -8.27 -31.28
C ALA A 100 -39.68 -8.76 -29.87
N ILE A 101 -39.19 -8.10 -28.82
CA ILE A 101 -39.42 -8.45 -27.40
C ILE A 101 -40.42 -7.52 -26.69
N ALA A 102 -40.94 -6.50 -27.38
CA ALA A 102 -41.88 -5.56 -26.79
C ALA A 102 -43.23 -6.21 -26.48
N GLY A 103 -43.74 -5.96 -25.28
CA GLY A 103 -45.09 -6.38 -24.90
C GLY A 103 -46.18 -5.53 -25.55
N PRO A 104 -47.45 -5.99 -25.59
CA PRO A 104 -48.56 -5.28 -26.24
C PRO A 104 -48.85 -3.86 -25.69
N LYS A 105 -48.46 -3.58 -24.44
CA LYS A 105 -48.67 -2.29 -23.76
C LYS A 105 -47.36 -1.56 -23.45
N GLU A 106 -46.24 -2.08 -23.95
CA GLU A 106 -44.92 -1.54 -23.65
C GLU A 106 -44.38 -0.83 -24.89
N ALA A 107 -43.90 0.40 -24.70
CA ALA A 107 -43.30 1.19 -25.78
C ALA A 107 -41.87 0.70 -26.05
N ILE A 108 -41.54 0.47 -27.32
CA ILE A 108 -40.21 0.01 -27.79
C ILE A 108 -39.10 0.96 -27.31
N CYS A 109 -39.36 2.27 -27.38
CA CYS A 109 -38.40 3.28 -26.94
C CYS A 109 -38.03 3.14 -25.45
N ARG A 110 -38.93 2.65 -24.57
CA ARG A 110 -38.63 2.43 -23.14
C ARG A 110 -37.81 1.16 -22.88
N ILE A 111 -37.82 0.22 -23.82
CA ILE A 111 -36.97 -0.98 -23.78
C ILE A 111 -35.55 -0.60 -24.21
N LEU A 112 -35.43 0.14 -25.30
CA LEU A 112 -34.16 0.58 -25.87
C LEU A 112 -33.47 1.64 -25.02
N MET A 113 -34.25 2.60 -24.50
CA MET A 113 -33.79 3.72 -23.69
C MET A 113 -34.54 3.76 -22.34
N PRO A 114 -34.21 2.87 -21.38
CA PRO A 114 -34.88 2.85 -20.09
C PRO A 114 -34.72 4.18 -19.33
N GLY A 115 -35.83 4.69 -18.78
CA GLY A 115 -35.88 5.98 -18.07
C GLY A 115 -36.64 7.07 -18.82
N LEU A 116 -37.02 6.84 -20.08
CA LEU A 116 -37.96 7.71 -20.78
C LEU A 116 -39.34 7.70 -20.10
N VAL A 117 -39.85 8.90 -19.80
CA VAL A 117 -41.13 9.13 -19.13
C VAL A 117 -42.22 9.70 -20.03
N GLY A 118 -41.87 10.21 -21.22
CA GLY A 118 -42.83 10.80 -22.16
C GLY A 118 -42.16 11.68 -23.22
N PHE A 119 -42.93 12.61 -23.78
CA PHE A 119 -42.43 13.64 -24.70
C PHE A 119 -42.12 14.96 -23.98
N ASN A 120 -41.41 15.85 -24.67
CA ASN A 120 -41.21 17.25 -24.28
C ASN A 120 -42.47 18.12 -24.47
N ARG A 121 -43.63 17.50 -24.67
CA ARG A 121 -44.97 18.11 -24.68
C ARG A 121 -45.96 17.18 -23.97
N GLU A 122 -47.19 17.65 -23.75
CA GLU A 122 -48.27 16.78 -23.30
C GLU A 122 -48.51 15.65 -24.32
N SER A 123 -48.70 14.44 -23.81
CA SER A 123 -48.83 13.21 -24.58
C SER A 123 -49.71 12.22 -23.82
N ALA A 124 -50.46 11.42 -24.56
CA ALA A 124 -51.36 10.42 -23.98
C ALA A 124 -50.64 9.09 -23.70
N ASP A 125 -49.82 8.61 -24.65
CA ASP A 125 -49.11 7.34 -24.51
C ASP A 125 -47.92 7.25 -25.50
N LEU A 126 -46.75 6.85 -25.00
CA LEU A 126 -45.54 6.71 -25.82
C LEU A 126 -45.69 5.64 -26.90
N LYS A 127 -46.36 4.51 -26.62
CA LYS A 127 -46.47 3.41 -27.58
C LYS A 127 -47.32 3.86 -28.78
N LEU A 128 -48.49 4.43 -28.50
CA LEU A 128 -49.42 4.89 -29.53
C LEU A 128 -48.85 6.01 -30.40
N GLU A 129 -48.04 6.91 -29.83
CA GLU A 129 -47.52 8.06 -30.57
C GLU A 129 -46.19 7.79 -31.29
N THR A 130 -45.38 6.85 -30.79
CA THR A 130 -44.06 6.56 -31.39
C THR A 130 -44.06 5.39 -32.37
N GLU A 131 -45.07 4.52 -32.32
CA GLU A 131 -45.06 3.26 -33.08
C GLU A 131 -46.14 3.22 -34.16
N GLN A 132 -45.74 2.91 -35.40
CA GLN A 132 -46.65 2.58 -36.50
C GLN A 132 -46.44 1.11 -36.88
N GLU A 133 -47.50 0.30 -36.85
CA GLU A 133 -47.45 -1.14 -37.14
C GLU A 133 -46.40 -1.91 -36.29
N GLY A 134 -46.09 -1.41 -35.09
CA GLY A 134 -45.10 -2.01 -34.18
C GLY A 134 -43.64 -1.65 -34.51
N HIS A 135 -43.40 -0.65 -35.35
CA HIS A 135 -42.08 -0.11 -35.67
C HIS A 135 -41.88 1.26 -35.00
N PHE A 136 -40.70 1.49 -34.42
CA PHE A 136 -40.30 2.79 -33.86
C PHE A 136 -39.25 3.46 -34.75
N GLU A 137 -39.62 4.60 -35.37
CA GLU A 137 -38.76 5.39 -36.25
C GLU A 137 -37.75 6.23 -35.45
N LEU A 138 -36.65 5.62 -35.06
CA LEU A 138 -35.64 6.19 -34.15
C LEU A 138 -35.08 7.54 -34.63
N GLU A 139 -34.89 7.70 -35.93
CA GLU A 139 -34.35 8.88 -36.59
C GLU A 139 -35.20 10.15 -36.39
N ASN A 140 -36.51 9.99 -36.15
CA ASN A 140 -37.48 11.07 -35.97
C ASN A 140 -37.49 11.65 -34.55
N TYR A 141 -36.63 11.15 -33.66
CA TYR A 141 -36.56 11.59 -32.27
C TYR A 141 -35.14 11.93 -31.82
N ILE A 142 -35.06 12.90 -30.90
CA ILE A 142 -33.91 13.09 -30.00
C ILE A 142 -34.37 13.03 -28.55
N THR A 143 -33.45 12.80 -27.63
CA THR A 143 -33.74 12.96 -26.20
C THR A 143 -33.48 14.39 -25.75
N ASN A 144 -34.26 14.88 -24.80
CA ASN A 144 -34.00 16.16 -24.16
C ASN A 144 -32.68 16.16 -23.37
N GLN A 145 -32.22 17.34 -22.94
CA GLN A 145 -30.99 17.52 -22.16
C GLN A 145 -30.92 16.70 -20.86
N ALA A 146 -32.07 16.35 -20.28
CA ALA A 146 -32.15 15.48 -19.10
C ALA A 146 -32.16 13.98 -19.44
N TYR A 147 -32.22 13.60 -20.72
CA TYR A 147 -32.33 12.22 -21.22
C TYR A 147 -33.54 11.45 -20.67
N THR A 148 -34.64 12.15 -20.40
CA THR A 148 -35.87 11.59 -19.80
C THR A 148 -37.09 11.71 -20.70
N LYS A 149 -37.05 12.59 -21.70
CA LYS A 149 -38.16 12.83 -22.62
C LYS A 149 -37.69 12.76 -24.07
N LEU A 150 -38.58 12.32 -24.96
CA LEU A 150 -38.38 12.38 -26.40
C LEU A 150 -38.82 13.74 -26.96
N ILE A 151 -38.11 14.20 -27.97
CA ILE A 151 -38.38 15.41 -28.74
C ILE A 151 -38.72 14.96 -30.17
N PRO A 152 -39.97 15.15 -30.64
CA PRO A 152 -40.39 14.74 -31.99
C PRO A 152 -39.92 15.77 -33.02
N ILE A 153 -38.89 15.41 -33.78
CA ILE A 153 -38.13 16.36 -34.61
C ILE A 153 -39.00 16.90 -35.76
N ALA A 154 -39.56 16.00 -36.56
CA ALA A 154 -40.38 16.36 -37.73
C ALA A 154 -41.62 17.17 -37.33
N GLU A 155 -42.27 16.78 -36.24
CA GLU A 155 -43.44 17.47 -35.68
C GLU A 155 -43.09 18.92 -35.29
N ILE A 156 -41.94 19.12 -34.64
CA ILE A 156 -41.48 20.46 -34.25
C ILE A 156 -41.21 21.32 -35.49
N PHE A 157 -40.53 20.81 -36.51
CA PHE A 157 -40.27 21.55 -37.74
C PHE A 157 -41.57 21.96 -38.46
N GLN A 158 -42.52 21.03 -38.57
CA GLN A 158 -43.84 21.29 -39.15
C GLN A 158 -44.62 22.33 -38.33
N THR A 159 -44.60 22.22 -37.00
CA THR A 159 -45.28 23.16 -36.09
C THR A 159 -44.66 24.55 -36.18
N ALA A 160 -43.32 24.63 -36.13
CA ALA A 160 -42.56 25.87 -36.20
C ALA A 160 -42.80 26.63 -37.51
N LYS A 161 -42.94 25.91 -38.62
CA LYS A 161 -43.26 26.49 -39.93
C LYS A 161 -44.65 27.15 -39.96
N VAL A 162 -45.62 26.60 -39.22
CA VAL A 162 -46.97 27.17 -39.13
C VAL A 162 -46.99 28.38 -38.19
N ASN A 163 -46.41 28.23 -36.99
CA ASN A 163 -46.31 29.32 -36.02
C ASN A 163 -45.11 29.12 -35.11
N SER A 164 -44.11 30.00 -35.22
CA SER A 164 -42.90 29.96 -34.40
C SER A 164 -43.19 30.14 -32.90
N ASP A 165 -44.29 30.81 -32.53
CA ASP A 165 -44.70 31.02 -31.13
C ASP A 165 -45.02 29.71 -30.39
N LEU A 166 -45.35 28.64 -31.11
CA LEU A 166 -45.66 27.34 -30.50
C LEU A 166 -44.40 26.59 -30.07
N VAL A 167 -43.23 26.99 -30.56
CA VAL A 167 -41.94 26.30 -30.36
C VAL A 167 -40.92 27.17 -29.63
N ILE A 168 -40.83 28.46 -29.98
CA ILE A 168 -39.83 29.39 -29.43
C ILE A 168 -40.52 30.32 -28.44
N ALA A 169 -40.24 30.16 -27.14
CA ALA A 169 -40.84 30.96 -26.07
C ALA A 169 -40.41 32.44 -26.06
N ASP A 170 -39.30 32.75 -26.72
CA ASP A 170 -38.59 34.01 -26.62
C ASP A 170 -39.50 35.21 -26.97
N PHE A 171 -39.38 36.30 -26.23
CA PHE A 171 -40.10 37.57 -26.47
C PHE A 171 -41.63 37.53 -26.40
N GLN A 172 -42.22 36.37 -26.15
CA GLN A 172 -43.67 36.25 -26.09
C GLN A 172 -44.25 36.79 -24.77
N PRO A 173 -45.49 37.34 -24.80
CA PRO A 173 -46.21 37.63 -23.57
C PRO A 173 -46.44 36.34 -22.75
N PRO A 174 -46.44 36.40 -21.40
CA PRO A 174 -46.60 35.23 -20.53
C PRO A 174 -47.89 34.42 -20.75
N ALA A 175 -48.90 35.00 -21.40
CA ALA A 175 -50.18 34.38 -21.68
C ALA A 175 -50.14 33.38 -22.86
N ASN A 176 -49.07 33.37 -23.67
CA ASN A 176 -48.94 32.45 -24.79
C ASN A 176 -48.37 31.11 -24.32
N GLN A 177 -49.03 30.01 -24.72
CA GLN A 177 -48.61 28.67 -24.33
C GLN A 177 -47.73 28.06 -25.41
N VAL A 178 -46.43 27.98 -25.14
CA VAL A 178 -45.49 27.17 -25.91
C VAL A 178 -45.89 25.71 -25.73
N VAL A 179 -45.93 24.96 -26.83
CA VAL A 179 -46.35 23.54 -26.82
C VAL A 179 -45.23 22.65 -26.30
N TYR A 180 -43.99 23.00 -26.62
CA TYR A 180 -42.80 22.20 -26.32
C TYR A 180 -41.95 22.83 -25.21
N GLN A 181 -41.52 22.00 -24.28
CA GLN A 181 -40.58 22.34 -23.22
C GLN A 181 -39.15 22.10 -23.72
N LEU A 182 -38.61 23.05 -24.49
CA LEU A 182 -37.26 22.98 -25.07
C LEU A 182 -36.31 23.89 -24.29
N GLY A 183 -35.23 23.30 -23.75
CA GLY A 183 -34.10 24.07 -23.19
C GLY A 183 -33.15 24.59 -24.26
N GLY A 184 -32.14 25.36 -23.82
CA GLY A 184 -31.10 25.92 -24.68
C GLY A 184 -30.35 24.85 -25.49
N ARG A 185 -29.95 23.74 -24.83
CA ARG A 185 -29.28 22.62 -25.49
C ARG A 185 -30.20 21.86 -26.44
N ASP A 186 -31.48 21.73 -26.10
CA ASP A 186 -32.46 21.06 -26.95
C ASP A 186 -32.62 21.79 -28.30
N MET A 187 -32.67 23.12 -28.27
CA MET A 187 -32.74 23.95 -29.47
C MET A 187 -31.46 23.88 -30.32
N LEU A 188 -30.29 23.82 -29.69
CA LEU A 188 -29.03 23.61 -30.40
C LEU A 188 -28.97 22.23 -31.06
N ASN A 189 -29.43 21.20 -30.35
CA ASN A 189 -29.52 19.84 -30.89
C ASN A 189 -30.45 19.78 -32.10
N LEU A 190 -31.61 20.45 -32.05
CA LEU A 190 -32.52 20.58 -33.20
C LEU A 190 -31.89 21.33 -34.38
N GLU A 191 -31.04 22.33 -34.13
CA GLU A 191 -30.31 23.04 -35.17
C GLU A 191 -29.31 22.11 -35.90
N GLN A 192 -28.70 21.17 -35.18
CA GLN A 192 -27.67 20.27 -35.73
C GLN A 192 -28.20 18.92 -36.21
N VAL A 193 -29.46 18.60 -35.90
CA VAL A 193 -30.03 17.25 -35.98
C VAL A 193 -29.99 16.61 -37.37
N ALA A 194 -30.14 17.41 -38.42
CA ALA A 194 -30.14 17.01 -39.84
C ALA A 194 -29.01 17.72 -40.63
N GLY A 195 -27.92 18.06 -39.94
CA GLY A 195 -26.79 18.76 -40.54
C GLY A 195 -27.16 20.15 -41.08
N LYS A 196 -26.68 20.49 -42.27
CA LYS A 196 -26.81 21.85 -42.81
C LYS A 196 -28.27 22.27 -43.06
N ALA A 197 -29.14 21.31 -43.40
CA ALA A 197 -30.56 21.59 -43.65
C ALA A 197 -31.26 22.10 -42.39
N SER A 198 -31.12 21.38 -41.27
CA SER A 198 -31.73 21.81 -39.99
C SER A 198 -31.10 23.11 -39.47
N GLU A 199 -29.81 23.29 -39.71
CA GLU A 199 -29.09 24.48 -39.27
C GLU A 199 -29.67 25.73 -39.94
N ILE A 200 -29.80 25.69 -41.27
CA ILE A 200 -30.38 26.79 -42.05
C ILE A 200 -31.84 27.02 -41.63
N PHE A 201 -32.64 25.95 -41.50
CA PHE A 201 -34.04 26.08 -41.11
C PHE A 201 -34.19 26.77 -39.75
N ILE A 202 -33.51 26.28 -38.71
CA ILE A 202 -33.62 26.83 -37.35
C ILE A 202 -33.07 28.25 -37.29
N GLN A 203 -31.98 28.57 -38.00
CA GLN A 203 -31.46 29.94 -38.05
C GLN A 203 -32.45 30.90 -38.71
N VAL A 204 -33.06 30.52 -39.84
CA VAL A 204 -34.09 31.31 -40.52
C VAL A 204 -35.33 31.46 -39.63
N LEU A 205 -35.77 30.38 -38.97
CA LEU A 205 -36.89 30.40 -38.02
C LEU A 205 -36.62 31.35 -36.86
N LYS A 206 -35.46 31.26 -36.20
CA LYS A 206 -35.04 32.15 -35.10
C LYS A 206 -35.02 33.60 -35.55
N LYS A 207 -34.47 33.89 -36.75
CA LYS A 207 -34.45 35.25 -37.32
C LYS A 207 -35.86 35.77 -37.63
N GLN A 208 -36.74 34.97 -38.27
CA GLN A 208 -38.12 35.36 -38.56
C GLN A 208 -38.93 35.59 -37.29
N HIS A 209 -38.80 34.71 -36.30
CA HIS A 209 -39.43 34.85 -34.99
C HIS A 209 -38.95 36.14 -34.30
N ARG A 210 -37.64 36.41 -34.29
CA ARG A 210 -37.09 37.66 -33.77
C ARG A 210 -37.67 38.88 -34.48
N GLN A 211 -37.70 38.91 -35.81
CA GLN A 211 -38.23 40.04 -36.60
C GLN A 211 -39.71 40.38 -36.32
N LYS A 212 -40.49 39.43 -35.77
CA LYS A 212 -41.89 39.63 -35.35
C LYS A 212 -42.01 40.50 -34.10
N TYR A 213 -41.05 40.39 -33.18
CA TYR A 213 -41.04 41.09 -31.88
C TYR A 213 -40.03 42.24 -31.81
N ASP A 214 -39.05 42.23 -32.70
CA ASP A 214 -37.98 43.23 -32.75
C ASP A 214 -38.54 44.62 -33.05
N ASN A 215 -38.41 45.51 -32.06
CA ASN A 215 -38.75 46.93 -32.17
C ASN A 215 -37.55 47.80 -32.57
N ASN A 216 -36.44 47.17 -33.00
CA ASN A 216 -35.20 47.78 -33.43
C ASN A 216 -34.60 48.74 -32.39
N SER A 217 -34.65 48.33 -31.12
CA SER A 217 -34.14 49.12 -29.99
C SER A 217 -32.97 48.46 -29.28
N ILE A 218 -32.17 49.28 -28.57
CA ILE A 218 -31.12 48.76 -27.67
C ILE A 218 -31.71 47.89 -26.57
N GLY A 219 -32.86 48.27 -26.02
CA GLY A 219 -33.55 47.46 -25.02
C GLY A 219 -33.85 46.05 -25.53
N PHE A 220 -34.29 45.91 -26.78
CA PHE A 220 -34.53 44.59 -27.39
C PHE A 220 -33.24 43.79 -27.60
N ALA A 221 -32.18 44.42 -28.11
CA ALA A 221 -30.89 43.75 -28.27
C ALA A 221 -30.30 43.28 -26.93
N LEU A 222 -30.44 44.10 -25.88
CA LEU A 222 -29.98 43.76 -24.53
C LEU A 222 -30.83 42.63 -23.93
N HIS A 223 -32.15 42.64 -24.17
CA HIS A 223 -33.05 41.58 -23.75
C HIS A 223 -32.68 40.25 -24.40
N GLN A 224 -32.34 40.27 -25.69
CA GLN A 224 -31.86 39.09 -26.41
C GLN A 224 -30.56 38.55 -25.80
N LEU A 225 -29.57 39.42 -25.52
CA LEU A 225 -28.34 38.99 -24.86
C LEU A 225 -28.62 38.38 -23.48
N ALA A 226 -29.47 39.02 -22.67
CA ALA A 226 -29.85 38.53 -21.35
C ALA A 226 -30.50 37.14 -21.42
N LEU A 227 -31.38 36.92 -22.41
CA LEU A 227 -32.08 35.67 -22.61
C LEU A 227 -31.11 34.53 -23.02
N GLU A 228 -30.21 34.78 -23.97
CA GLU A 228 -29.21 33.77 -24.38
C GLU A 228 -28.23 33.43 -23.25
N LEU A 229 -27.82 34.44 -22.45
CA LEU A 229 -27.02 34.20 -21.24
C LEU A 229 -27.77 33.33 -20.23
N ARG A 230 -29.09 33.51 -20.09
CA ARG A 230 -29.90 32.67 -19.19
C ARG A 230 -29.94 31.23 -19.67
N LYS A 231 -30.17 31.01 -20.97
CA LYS A 231 -30.21 29.68 -21.61
C LYS A 231 -28.87 28.94 -21.47
N ALA A 232 -27.76 29.64 -21.59
CA ALA A 232 -26.44 29.04 -21.44
C ALA A 232 -25.96 28.89 -19.98
N SER A 233 -26.72 29.39 -19.01
CA SER A 233 -26.35 29.34 -17.60
C SER A 233 -26.84 28.07 -16.91
N VAL A 234 -26.45 27.88 -15.64
CA VAL A 234 -26.95 26.80 -14.76
C VAL A 234 -28.47 26.76 -14.61
N ALA A 235 -29.17 27.86 -14.93
CA ALA A 235 -30.63 27.87 -14.95
C ALA A 235 -31.23 27.03 -16.09
N ASP A 236 -30.43 26.62 -17.06
CA ASP A 236 -30.84 25.81 -18.20
C ASP A 236 -29.69 24.88 -18.68
N SER A 237 -28.89 25.25 -19.69
CA SER A 237 -27.92 24.31 -20.30
C SER A 237 -26.52 24.29 -19.67
N GLY A 238 -26.17 25.29 -18.87
CA GLY A 238 -24.86 25.40 -18.22
C GLY A 238 -24.73 24.55 -16.95
N SER A 239 -23.52 24.51 -16.41
CA SER A 239 -23.20 23.92 -15.10
C SER A 239 -22.88 25.02 -14.06
N GLU A 240 -22.67 24.63 -12.80
CA GLU A 240 -22.23 25.56 -11.76
C GLU A 240 -20.86 26.18 -12.07
N GLU A 241 -20.00 25.43 -12.74
CA GLU A 241 -18.62 25.83 -13.03
C GLU A 241 -18.50 26.56 -14.37
N TRP A 242 -19.28 26.16 -15.37
CA TRP A 242 -19.14 26.59 -16.76
C TRP A 242 -20.49 26.89 -17.41
N ALA A 243 -20.60 28.05 -18.06
CA ALA A 243 -21.69 28.32 -18.99
C ALA A 243 -21.48 27.55 -20.30
N ASP A 244 -22.57 27.20 -20.98
CA ASP A 244 -22.52 26.55 -22.29
C ASP A 244 -22.10 27.56 -23.36
N ASN A 245 -20.80 27.57 -23.67
CA ASN A 245 -20.23 28.50 -24.62
C ASN A 245 -20.76 28.32 -26.05
N GLU A 246 -21.19 27.11 -26.43
CA GLU A 246 -21.77 26.87 -27.77
C GLU A 246 -23.11 27.58 -27.92
N VAL A 247 -23.87 27.71 -26.82
CA VAL A 247 -25.14 28.44 -26.79
C VAL A 247 -24.91 29.95 -26.78
N LEU A 248 -23.99 30.48 -25.96
CA LEU A 248 -23.88 31.94 -25.74
C LEU A 248 -22.88 32.70 -26.64
N ALA A 249 -21.86 32.04 -27.19
CA ALA A 249 -20.74 32.72 -27.85
C ALA A 249 -21.19 33.64 -29.00
N GLY A 250 -22.09 33.14 -29.86
CA GLY A 250 -22.66 33.92 -30.95
C GLY A 250 -23.40 35.18 -30.46
N ALA A 251 -24.16 35.06 -29.38
CA ALA A 251 -24.93 36.18 -28.81
C ALA A 251 -24.03 37.27 -28.25
N ILE A 252 -22.96 36.90 -27.51
CA ILE A 252 -21.97 37.85 -27.01
C ILE A 252 -21.32 38.61 -28.18
N LYS A 253 -20.86 37.88 -29.19
CA LYS A 253 -20.18 38.48 -30.36
C LYS A 253 -21.10 39.46 -31.10
N THR A 254 -22.32 39.05 -31.43
CA THR A 254 -23.29 39.90 -32.13
C THR A 254 -23.61 41.17 -31.33
N PHE A 255 -23.80 41.05 -30.01
CA PHE A 255 -24.06 42.23 -29.18
C PHE A 255 -22.83 43.12 -29.02
N TYR A 256 -21.63 42.54 -28.92
CA TYR A 256 -20.37 43.29 -28.88
C TYR A 256 -20.16 44.14 -30.14
N GLU A 257 -20.38 43.56 -31.32
CA GLU A 257 -20.29 44.26 -32.61
C GLU A 257 -21.29 45.43 -32.68
N LEU A 258 -22.54 45.19 -32.26
CA LEU A 258 -23.54 46.25 -32.11
C LEU A 258 -23.06 47.34 -31.14
N TRP A 259 -22.58 46.95 -29.96
CA TRP A 259 -22.16 47.87 -28.89
C TRP A 259 -21.00 48.79 -29.31
N ARG A 260 -20.09 48.29 -30.14
CA ARG A 260 -19.00 49.07 -30.72
C ARG A 260 -19.44 50.07 -31.79
N LEU A 261 -20.54 49.79 -32.49
CA LEU A 261 -21.11 50.70 -33.51
C LEU A 261 -21.95 51.84 -32.91
N LEU A 262 -22.41 51.70 -31.67
CA LEU A 262 -23.21 52.72 -30.99
C LEU A 262 -22.34 53.91 -30.55
N SER A 263 -22.88 55.13 -30.74
CA SER A 263 -22.23 56.36 -30.28
C SER A 263 -21.99 56.34 -28.76
N GLN A 264 -20.83 56.84 -28.32
CA GLN A 264 -20.51 56.94 -26.89
C GLN A 264 -21.42 57.93 -26.14
N ASP A 265 -21.96 58.92 -26.85
CA ASP A 265 -22.85 59.96 -26.30
C ASP A 265 -24.33 59.56 -26.30
N LEU A 266 -24.64 58.32 -26.66
CA LEU A 266 -26.03 57.85 -26.73
C LEU A 266 -26.64 57.81 -25.32
N SER A 267 -27.75 58.54 -25.15
CA SER A 267 -28.45 58.73 -23.88
C SER A 267 -29.91 58.30 -23.99
N LEU A 268 -30.56 58.11 -22.83
CA LEU A 268 -31.99 57.81 -22.78
C LEU A 268 -32.82 58.98 -23.34
N PRO A 269 -33.99 58.71 -23.96
CA PRO A 269 -34.91 59.76 -24.40
C PRO A 269 -35.36 60.61 -23.21
N GLU A 270 -35.49 61.94 -23.40
CA GLU A 270 -35.90 62.86 -22.35
C GLU A 270 -37.31 62.50 -21.84
N ASN A 271 -37.40 62.04 -20.59
CA ASN A 271 -38.66 61.80 -19.88
C ASN A 271 -38.66 62.65 -18.60
N THR A 272 -39.21 63.85 -18.75
CA THR A 272 -39.74 64.88 -17.81
C THR A 272 -39.37 65.00 -16.31
N ASP A 273 -38.65 64.09 -15.65
CA ASP A 273 -38.36 64.21 -14.19
C ASP A 273 -36.92 63.81 -13.78
N LEU A 274 -36.00 63.60 -14.73
CA LEU A 274 -34.57 63.35 -14.44
C LEU A 274 -33.71 64.39 -15.16
N ASP A 275 -33.08 65.26 -14.37
CA ASP A 275 -32.41 66.49 -14.80
C ASP A 275 -31.12 66.30 -15.63
N HIS A 276 -30.76 65.09 -16.05
CA HIS A 276 -29.49 64.84 -16.74
C HIS A 276 -29.60 63.79 -17.86
N LYS A 277 -29.10 64.15 -19.06
CA LYS A 277 -28.80 63.23 -20.18
C LYS A 277 -27.73 62.22 -19.75
N THR A 278 -28.13 61.20 -19.02
CA THR A 278 -27.22 60.14 -18.57
C THR A 278 -26.92 59.23 -19.77
N PRO A 279 -25.65 59.05 -20.17
CA PRO A 279 -25.29 58.11 -21.22
C PRO A 279 -25.70 56.68 -20.86
N ILE A 280 -26.14 55.89 -21.84
CA ILE A 280 -26.57 54.50 -21.62
C ILE A 280 -25.46 53.66 -20.98
N ARG A 281 -24.19 53.93 -21.34
CA ARG A 281 -23.00 53.27 -20.80
C ARG A 281 -22.82 53.50 -19.29
N GLN A 282 -23.38 54.57 -18.75
CA GLN A 282 -23.24 55.01 -17.36
C GLN A 282 -24.46 54.70 -16.48
N LEU A 283 -25.49 54.02 -17.02
CA LEU A 283 -26.64 53.58 -16.23
C LEU A 283 -26.19 52.62 -15.12
N ASN A 284 -26.72 52.79 -13.91
CA ASN A 284 -26.44 51.96 -12.74
C ASN A 284 -27.74 51.35 -12.19
N LEU A 285 -27.65 50.25 -11.44
CA LEU A 285 -28.82 49.65 -10.80
C LEU A 285 -29.02 50.23 -9.40
N LYS A 286 -30.25 50.61 -9.06
CA LYS A 286 -30.54 51.24 -7.75
C LYS A 286 -30.58 50.26 -6.58
N SER A 287 -31.02 49.02 -6.82
CA SER A 287 -31.39 48.05 -5.78
C SER A 287 -30.95 46.62 -6.05
N PHE A 288 -30.16 46.37 -7.10
CA PHE A 288 -29.80 45.02 -7.55
C PHE A 288 -28.36 44.99 -8.07
N GLY A 289 -27.64 43.89 -7.88
CA GLY A 289 -26.22 43.80 -8.21
C GLY A 289 -25.34 44.78 -7.41
N ARG A 290 -24.20 45.17 -7.99
CA ARG A 290 -23.29 46.18 -7.41
C ARG A 290 -23.72 47.58 -7.91
N ALA A 291 -24.38 48.35 -7.03
CA ALA A 291 -25.01 49.64 -7.37
C ALA A 291 -24.05 50.73 -7.91
N HIS A 292 -22.74 50.62 -7.66
CA HIS A 292 -21.73 51.55 -8.17
C HIS A 292 -21.24 51.20 -9.58
N LEU A 293 -21.58 50.02 -10.11
CA LEU A 293 -21.14 49.54 -11.41
C LEU A 293 -22.17 49.88 -12.49
N THR A 294 -21.67 50.18 -13.69
CA THR A 294 -22.52 50.63 -14.80
C THR A 294 -22.91 49.48 -15.71
N LEU A 295 -23.90 49.68 -16.59
CA LEU A 295 -24.25 48.71 -17.63
C LEU A 295 -23.02 48.25 -18.43
N GLU A 296 -22.14 49.20 -18.77
CA GLU A 296 -20.89 48.91 -19.47
C GLU A 296 -19.96 47.99 -18.65
N SER A 297 -19.87 48.15 -17.33
CA SER A 297 -19.09 47.25 -16.46
C SER A 297 -19.53 45.78 -16.62
N TYR A 298 -20.84 45.53 -16.56
CA TYR A 298 -21.38 44.16 -16.73
C TYR A 298 -21.15 43.61 -18.14
N LEU A 299 -21.22 44.46 -19.17
CA LEU A 299 -20.93 44.06 -20.56
C LEU A 299 -19.45 43.76 -20.77
N LEU A 300 -18.54 44.57 -20.21
CA LEU A 300 -17.09 44.34 -20.26
C LEU A 300 -16.71 43.00 -19.60
N ALA A 301 -17.35 42.66 -18.48
CA ALA A 301 -17.17 41.37 -17.82
C ALA A 301 -17.57 40.16 -18.70
N LEU A 302 -18.50 40.34 -19.64
CA LEU A 302 -18.83 39.34 -20.66
C LEU A 302 -17.81 39.34 -21.81
N PHE A 303 -17.53 40.52 -22.36
CA PHE A 303 -16.69 40.68 -23.55
C PHE A 303 -15.25 40.18 -23.33
N VAL A 304 -14.67 40.44 -22.15
CA VAL A 304 -13.29 40.01 -21.83
C VAL A 304 -13.08 38.49 -21.95
N ARG A 305 -14.17 37.71 -21.85
CA ARG A 305 -14.11 36.24 -21.88
C ARG A 305 -14.34 35.65 -23.26
N HIS A 306 -14.75 36.45 -24.23
CA HIS A 306 -14.99 35.98 -25.57
C HIS A 306 -13.81 36.32 -26.48
N LYS A 307 -13.18 35.30 -27.06
CA LYS A 307 -11.94 35.41 -27.85
C LYS A 307 -11.99 36.43 -29.00
N ASP A 308 -13.17 36.65 -29.59
CA ASP A 308 -13.36 37.57 -30.72
C ASP A 308 -13.72 39.01 -30.28
N CYS A 309 -13.78 39.28 -28.97
CA CYS A 309 -14.14 40.60 -28.44
C CYS A 309 -12.86 41.31 -27.95
N VAL A 310 -12.47 42.39 -28.64
CA VAL A 310 -11.23 43.12 -28.35
C VAL A 310 -11.53 44.32 -27.44
N LEU A 311 -11.04 44.27 -26.21
CA LEU A 311 -11.11 45.41 -25.28
C LEU A 311 -9.91 46.34 -25.47
N THR A 312 -10.08 47.64 -25.19
CA THR A 312 -8.94 48.55 -25.06
C THR A 312 -8.21 48.29 -23.75
N ASP A 313 -6.96 48.76 -23.63
CA ASP A 313 -6.17 48.61 -22.42
C ASP A 313 -6.90 49.23 -21.20
N GLU A 314 -7.54 50.38 -21.38
CA GLU A 314 -8.31 51.04 -20.32
C GLU A 314 -9.54 50.23 -19.90
N GLU A 315 -10.27 49.64 -20.86
CA GLU A 315 -11.43 48.80 -20.59
C GLU A 315 -11.03 47.51 -19.86
N PHE A 316 -9.89 46.93 -20.25
CA PHE A 316 -9.35 45.74 -19.60
C PHE A 316 -8.91 46.04 -18.16
N ILE A 317 -8.19 47.14 -17.94
CA ILE A 317 -7.80 47.59 -16.59
C ILE A 317 -9.04 47.85 -15.73
N ARG A 318 -10.05 48.53 -16.30
CA ARG A 318 -11.31 48.81 -15.60
C ARG A 318 -12.05 47.52 -15.21
N GLN A 319 -12.17 46.57 -16.14
CA GLN A 319 -12.82 45.28 -15.88
C GLN A 319 -12.11 44.53 -14.74
N GLN A 320 -10.77 44.53 -14.72
CA GLN A 320 -10.00 43.90 -13.64
C GLN A 320 -10.22 44.58 -12.28
N GLN A 321 -10.31 45.91 -12.25
CA GLN A 321 -10.55 46.68 -11.02
C GLN A 321 -11.96 46.49 -10.47
N GLU A 322 -12.96 46.40 -11.35
CA GLU A 322 -14.37 46.26 -10.98
C GLU A 322 -14.73 44.84 -10.51
N ASP A 323 -13.90 43.84 -10.84
CA ASP A 323 -13.93 42.44 -10.37
C ASP A 323 -15.35 41.84 -10.33
N ILE A 324 -16.10 41.99 -11.42
CA ILE A 324 -17.41 41.35 -11.57
C ILE A 324 -17.20 39.87 -11.83
N PHE A 325 -17.75 39.02 -10.95
CA PHE A 325 -17.76 37.59 -11.20
C PHE A 325 -18.63 37.28 -12.44
N PRO A 326 -18.05 36.71 -13.49
CA PRO A 326 -18.69 36.60 -14.80
C PRO A 326 -19.54 35.34 -14.91
N CYS A 327 -20.50 35.23 -14.01
CA CYS A 327 -21.53 34.22 -14.04
C CYS A 327 -22.61 34.63 -15.05
N ALA A 328 -22.83 33.82 -16.08
CA ALA A 328 -23.85 34.08 -17.11
C ALA A 328 -25.26 34.29 -16.51
N HIS A 329 -25.60 33.53 -15.46
CA HIS A 329 -26.88 33.68 -14.76
C HIS A 329 -27.00 35.04 -14.05
N GLN A 330 -25.97 35.43 -13.29
CA GLN A 330 -25.97 36.69 -12.55
C GLN A 330 -26.00 37.89 -13.49
N ILE A 331 -25.19 37.85 -14.56
CA ILE A 331 -25.16 38.93 -15.54
C ILE A 331 -26.48 39.00 -16.29
N SER A 332 -27.06 37.87 -16.72
CA SER A 332 -28.40 37.82 -17.31
C SER A 332 -29.45 38.51 -16.43
N ASN A 333 -29.49 38.17 -15.13
CA ASN A 333 -30.42 38.80 -14.19
C ASN A 333 -30.16 40.31 -14.03
N CYS A 334 -28.90 40.74 -14.02
CA CYS A 334 -28.56 42.18 -13.99
C CYS A 334 -29.04 42.89 -15.26
N LEU A 335 -28.88 42.28 -16.44
CA LEU A 335 -29.34 42.85 -17.71
C LEU A 335 -30.87 42.95 -17.76
N PHE A 336 -31.59 41.92 -17.30
CA PHE A 336 -33.05 42.01 -17.15
C PHE A 336 -33.46 43.11 -16.19
N GLU A 337 -32.73 43.29 -15.09
CA GLU A 337 -33.03 44.35 -14.13
C GLU A 337 -32.76 45.75 -14.68
N PHE A 338 -31.74 45.93 -15.52
CA PHE A 338 -31.55 47.18 -16.27
C PHE A 338 -32.76 47.49 -17.15
N LEU A 339 -33.32 46.48 -17.83
CA LEU A 339 -34.51 46.65 -18.67
C LEU A 339 -35.76 46.96 -17.86
N ASN A 340 -35.87 46.42 -16.64
CA ASN A 340 -36.98 46.69 -15.72
C ASN A 340 -36.91 48.12 -15.15
N GLN A 341 -35.74 48.57 -14.69
CA GLN A 341 -35.56 49.89 -14.08
C GLN A 341 -35.50 51.02 -15.12
N TYR A 342 -35.06 50.72 -16.34
CA TYR A 342 -34.91 51.67 -17.45
C TYR A 342 -35.69 51.20 -18.69
N PRO A 343 -37.04 51.15 -18.64
CA PRO A 343 -37.86 50.70 -19.77
C PRO A 343 -37.72 51.59 -21.01
N ASP A 344 -37.25 52.83 -20.85
CA ASP A 344 -36.96 53.75 -21.96
C ASP A 344 -35.83 53.26 -22.87
N LEU A 345 -35.03 52.26 -22.47
CA LEU A 345 -34.08 51.57 -23.36
C LEU A 345 -34.77 50.94 -24.59
N TYR A 346 -36.04 50.53 -24.46
CA TYR A 346 -36.83 50.02 -25.58
C TYR A 346 -37.24 51.09 -26.60
N LYS A 347 -37.06 52.36 -26.27
CA LYS A 347 -37.35 53.50 -27.15
C LYS A 347 -36.11 54.03 -27.86
N VAL A 348 -34.91 53.56 -27.49
CA VAL A 348 -33.64 54.00 -28.10
C VAL A 348 -33.40 53.21 -29.39
N PRO A 349 -33.51 53.82 -30.58
CA PRO A 349 -33.38 53.10 -31.84
C PRO A 349 -31.92 52.72 -32.12
N ILE A 350 -31.72 51.52 -32.64
CA ILE A 350 -30.48 51.13 -33.32
C ILE A 350 -30.64 51.57 -34.78
N ASN A 351 -29.68 52.31 -35.36
CA ASN A 351 -29.77 52.81 -36.73
C ASN A 351 -30.27 51.70 -37.68
N ALA A 352 -31.41 51.96 -38.33
CA ALA A 352 -32.23 50.97 -39.01
C ALA A 352 -31.44 50.27 -40.12
N GLN A 353 -30.90 49.09 -39.83
CA GLN A 353 -30.54 48.15 -40.87
C GLN A 353 -31.84 47.76 -41.60
N PRO A 354 -31.86 47.74 -42.95
CA PRO A 354 -33.03 47.24 -43.66
C PRO A 354 -33.34 45.82 -43.20
N LYS A 355 -34.61 45.51 -42.92
CA LYS A 355 -35.04 44.17 -42.55
C LYS A 355 -34.51 43.17 -43.59
N GLU A 356 -33.65 42.26 -43.14
CA GLU A 356 -33.10 41.20 -43.97
C GLU A 356 -34.26 40.42 -44.60
N VAL A 357 -34.28 40.29 -45.93
CA VAL A 357 -35.26 39.46 -46.63
C VAL A 357 -34.86 38.01 -46.44
N LEU A 358 -35.58 37.31 -45.56
CA LEU A 358 -35.29 35.92 -45.21
C LEU A 358 -35.99 34.95 -46.19
N PRO A 359 -35.38 33.78 -46.47
CA PRO A 359 -35.99 32.75 -47.31
C PRO A 359 -37.28 32.20 -46.67
N SER A 360 -38.16 31.65 -47.52
CA SER A 360 -39.39 30.98 -47.06
C SER A 360 -39.06 29.68 -46.33
N LEU A 361 -39.81 29.38 -45.25
CA LEU A 361 -39.63 28.14 -44.48
C LEU A 361 -40.17 26.89 -45.21
N ASN A 362 -41.03 27.02 -46.22
CA ASN A 362 -41.59 25.85 -46.94
C ASN A 362 -40.51 24.99 -47.64
N PRO A 363 -39.68 25.53 -48.56
CA PRO A 363 -38.65 24.71 -49.21
C PRO A 363 -37.62 24.17 -48.21
N LEU A 364 -37.32 24.95 -47.16
CA LEU A 364 -36.41 24.52 -46.10
C LEU A 364 -37.01 23.38 -45.26
N LEU A 365 -38.34 23.35 -45.07
CA LEU A 365 -39.01 22.24 -44.39
C LEU A 365 -38.87 20.95 -45.19
N ASP A 366 -39.12 21.01 -46.50
CA ASP A 366 -38.99 19.85 -47.39
C ASP A 366 -37.55 19.31 -47.37
N GLU A 367 -36.55 20.20 -47.47
CA GLU A 367 -35.12 19.84 -47.37
C GLU A 367 -34.76 19.20 -46.02
N VAL A 368 -35.27 19.72 -44.90
CA VAL A 368 -35.02 19.16 -43.57
C VAL A 368 -35.67 17.80 -43.40
N LEU A 369 -36.93 17.64 -43.82
CA LEU A 369 -37.64 16.37 -43.73
C LEU A 369 -36.98 15.30 -44.60
N GLU A 370 -36.49 15.65 -45.79
CA GLU A 370 -35.70 14.76 -46.63
C GLU A 370 -34.36 14.40 -45.95
N ALA A 371 -33.65 15.38 -45.39
CA ALA A 371 -32.38 15.14 -44.69
C ALA A 371 -32.52 14.24 -43.46
N LEU A 372 -33.67 14.28 -42.76
CA LEU A 372 -33.95 13.39 -41.62
C LEU A 372 -34.01 11.91 -42.01
N THR A 373 -34.46 11.58 -43.23
CA THR A 373 -34.50 10.18 -43.69
C THR A 373 -33.11 9.54 -43.85
N HIS A 374 -32.06 10.36 -43.92
CA HIS A 374 -30.66 9.95 -44.00
C HIS A 374 -29.80 10.63 -42.92
N ARG A 375 -30.43 10.87 -41.76
CA ARG A 375 -29.89 11.68 -40.66
C ARG A 375 -28.44 11.31 -40.30
N PRO A 376 -27.51 12.27 -40.29
CA PRO A 376 -26.11 12.00 -39.94
C PRO A 376 -25.94 11.74 -38.43
N GLN A 377 -24.77 11.24 -38.06
CA GLN A 377 -24.35 11.18 -36.66
C GLN A 377 -24.17 12.61 -36.10
N MET A 378 -24.79 12.88 -34.95
CA MET A 378 -24.56 14.09 -34.18
C MET A 378 -23.24 14.01 -33.42
N LEU A 379 -22.50 15.13 -33.34
CA LEU A 379 -21.14 15.20 -32.76
C LEU A 379 -21.04 16.04 -31.48
N ASP A 380 -22.17 16.46 -30.92
CA ASP A 380 -22.26 17.30 -29.71
C ASP A 380 -22.34 16.48 -28.40
N GLY A 381 -22.13 15.17 -28.49
CA GLY A 381 -22.08 14.24 -27.35
C GLY A 381 -20.76 14.28 -26.60
N ASP A 382 -20.82 13.88 -25.33
CA ASP A 382 -19.68 13.78 -24.45
C ASP A 382 -19.01 12.41 -24.59
N ASP A 383 -17.97 12.36 -25.43
CA ASP A 383 -17.13 11.17 -25.62
C ASP A 383 -15.91 11.17 -24.66
N GLN A 384 -15.84 12.09 -23.69
CA GLN A 384 -14.80 12.04 -22.66
C GLN A 384 -14.99 10.79 -21.79
N GLY A 385 -14.00 9.91 -21.80
CA GLY A 385 -14.05 8.62 -21.09
C GLY A 385 -14.82 7.52 -21.82
N LEU A 386 -15.06 7.62 -23.13
CA LEU A 386 -15.75 6.59 -23.91
C LEU A 386 -15.11 5.19 -23.79
N LEU A 387 -13.78 5.11 -23.65
CA LEU A 387 -13.09 3.83 -23.41
C LEU A 387 -13.50 3.20 -22.08
N ASP A 388 -13.57 3.99 -21.00
CA ASP A 388 -13.97 3.51 -19.68
C ASP A 388 -15.42 3.04 -19.70
N GLN A 389 -16.28 3.77 -20.42
CA GLN A 389 -17.69 3.38 -20.64
C GLN A 389 -17.78 2.07 -21.42
N LEU A 390 -16.95 1.84 -22.45
CA LEU A 390 -16.90 0.58 -23.18
C LEU A 390 -16.43 -0.57 -22.29
N ILE A 391 -15.34 -0.40 -21.55
CA ILE A 391 -14.83 -1.44 -20.62
C ILE A 391 -15.90 -1.77 -19.58
N GLU A 392 -16.57 -0.76 -19.04
CA GLU A 392 -17.67 -0.92 -18.08
C GLU A 392 -18.88 -1.64 -18.68
N LEU A 393 -19.23 -1.37 -19.94
CA LEU A 393 -20.26 -2.08 -20.68
C LEU A 393 -19.89 -3.56 -20.84
N ILE A 394 -18.66 -3.84 -21.29
CA ILE A 394 -18.15 -5.19 -21.46
C ILE A 394 -18.23 -5.95 -20.14
N ARG A 395 -17.68 -5.37 -19.08
CA ARG A 395 -17.64 -5.92 -17.72
C ARG A 395 -19.01 -6.24 -17.13
N LYS A 396 -19.99 -5.33 -17.28
CA LYS A 396 -21.36 -5.54 -16.78
C LYS A 396 -22.15 -6.54 -17.63
N SER A 397 -21.71 -6.81 -18.84
CA SER A 397 -22.37 -7.69 -19.79
C SER A 397 -21.69 -9.06 -19.93
N SER A 398 -20.47 -9.22 -19.39
CA SER A 398 -19.61 -10.39 -19.58
C SER A 398 -19.78 -11.49 -18.52
N GLU A 399 -20.85 -11.48 -17.71
CA GLU A 399 -21.05 -12.44 -16.59
C GLU A 399 -20.91 -13.93 -16.98
N TYR A 400 -20.92 -14.25 -18.27
CA TYR A 400 -20.82 -15.62 -18.81
C TYR A 400 -19.66 -15.84 -19.81
N HIS A 401 -18.89 -14.82 -20.23
CA HIS A 401 -17.98 -14.90 -21.38
C HIS A 401 -16.70 -14.03 -21.29
N ASP A 402 -15.90 -14.20 -20.22
CA ASP A 402 -14.70 -13.39 -19.96
C ASP A 402 -13.62 -13.45 -21.08
N ILE A 403 -13.47 -14.59 -21.79
CA ILE A 403 -12.45 -14.76 -22.84
C ILE A 403 -12.71 -13.83 -24.03
N GLU A 404 -13.95 -13.79 -24.52
CA GLU A 404 -14.29 -12.91 -25.64
C GLU A 404 -14.27 -11.44 -25.20
N ALA A 405 -14.78 -11.15 -24.00
CA ALA A 405 -14.68 -9.81 -23.43
C ALA A 405 -13.22 -9.31 -23.41
N ALA A 406 -12.27 -10.19 -23.14
CA ALA A 406 -10.86 -9.85 -23.17
C ALA A 406 -10.33 -9.48 -24.56
N THR A 407 -10.82 -10.10 -25.64
CA THR A 407 -10.37 -9.77 -27.02
C THR A 407 -10.80 -8.39 -27.48
N PHE A 408 -11.90 -7.86 -26.93
CA PHE A 408 -12.34 -6.48 -27.18
C PHE A 408 -11.54 -5.44 -26.38
N ILE A 409 -11.05 -5.80 -25.20
CA ILE A 409 -10.29 -4.89 -24.32
C ILE A 409 -8.80 -4.88 -24.69
N GLU A 410 -8.25 -6.03 -25.06
CA GLU A 410 -6.83 -6.23 -25.39
C GLU A 410 -6.26 -5.11 -26.29
N PRO A 411 -6.88 -4.69 -27.41
CA PRO A 411 -6.29 -3.70 -28.32
C PRO A 411 -6.10 -2.30 -27.71
N PHE A 412 -6.75 -2.03 -26.57
CA PHE A 412 -6.69 -0.75 -25.86
C PHE A 412 -5.67 -0.72 -24.73
N ILE A 413 -5.13 -1.88 -24.33
CA ILE A 413 -4.06 -1.96 -23.35
C ILE A 413 -2.75 -1.58 -24.03
N GLN A 414 -2.21 -0.40 -23.74
CA GLN A 414 -0.94 0.09 -24.29
C GLN A 414 0.16 0.18 -23.21
N SER A 415 -0.23 0.05 -21.95
CA SER A 415 0.64 0.09 -20.77
C SER A 415 0.11 -0.81 -19.66
N PHE A 416 0.94 -1.08 -18.65
CA PHE A 416 0.46 -1.78 -17.45
C PHE A 416 -0.57 -0.97 -16.66
N GLN A 417 -0.57 0.36 -16.76
CA GLN A 417 -1.52 1.24 -16.09
C GLN A 417 -2.97 1.03 -16.59
N ASP A 418 -3.15 0.67 -17.85
CA ASP A 418 -4.48 0.48 -18.46
C ASP A 418 -5.25 -0.69 -17.82
N PHE A 419 -4.53 -1.63 -17.20
CA PHE A 419 -5.13 -2.73 -16.42
C PHE A 419 -5.79 -2.27 -15.11
N ILE A 420 -5.58 -1.03 -14.63
CA ILE A 420 -6.22 -0.55 -13.38
C ILE A 420 -7.73 -0.64 -13.46
N LEU A 421 -8.32 -0.36 -14.63
CA LEU A 421 -9.77 -0.42 -14.84
C LEU A 421 -10.34 -1.84 -14.65
N LEU A 422 -9.47 -2.86 -14.67
CA LEU A 422 -9.82 -4.26 -14.51
C LEU A 422 -9.48 -4.81 -13.11
N ALA A 423 -8.84 -4.02 -12.25
CA ALA A 423 -8.35 -4.49 -10.95
C ALA A 423 -9.46 -5.06 -10.05
N ASP A 424 -10.66 -4.48 -10.11
CA ASP A 424 -11.83 -4.94 -9.36
C ASP A 424 -12.52 -6.16 -10.00
N HIS A 425 -12.00 -6.67 -11.13
CA HIS A 425 -12.54 -7.79 -11.90
C HIS A 425 -11.50 -8.87 -12.17
N PRO A 426 -11.13 -9.68 -11.15
CA PRO A 426 -9.99 -10.59 -11.24
C PRO A 426 -10.07 -11.65 -12.35
N LYS A 427 -11.27 -12.06 -12.76
CA LYS A 427 -11.45 -13.04 -13.86
C LYS A 427 -11.14 -12.40 -15.21
N LEU A 428 -11.84 -11.31 -15.55
CA LEU A 428 -11.61 -10.55 -16.77
C LEU A 428 -10.17 -10.01 -16.85
N PHE A 429 -9.60 -9.55 -15.72
CA PHE A 429 -8.19 -9.17 -15.63
C PHE A 429 -7.27 -10.29 -16.13
N LYS A 430 -7.48 -11.53 -15.66
CA LYS A 430 -6.64 -12.67 -16.03
C LYS A 430 -6.75 -13.01 -17.51
N GLU A 431 -7.95 -12.98 -18.06
CA GLU A 431 -8.17 -13.23 -19.49
C GLU A 431 -7.52 -12.13 -20.35
N VAL A 432 -7.69 -10.85 -20.00
CA VAL A 432 -7.02 -9.74 -20.69
C VAL A 432 -5.50 -9.85 -20.56
N ALA A 433 -4.99 -10.18 -19.37
CA ALA A 433 -3.56 -10.37 -19.15
C ALA A 433 -3.00 -11.52 -20.00
N ALA A 434 -3.76 -12.61 -20.17
CA ALA A 434 -3.38 -13.71 -21.05
C ALA A 434 -3.34 -13.29 -22.53
N CYS A 435 -4.32 -12.51 -22.99
CA CYS A 435 -4.34 -11.99 -24.36
C CYS A 435 -3.20 -10.99 -24.64
N VAL A 436 -2.84 -10.15 -23.66
CA VAL A 436 -1.76 -9.14 -23.77
C VAL A 436 -0.37 -9.76 -23.57
N GLN A 437 -0.26 -10.92 -22.92
CA GLN A 437 1.00 -11.59 -22.59
C GLN A 437 2.04 -11.65 -23.73
N PRO A 438 1.67 -11.96 -24.99
CA PRO A 438 2.63 -12.02 -26.11
C PRO A 438 3.39 -10.71 -26.37
N ARG A 439 2.84 -9.57 -25.93
CA ARG A 439 3.39 -8.24 -26.16
C ARG A 439 3.69 -7.47 -24.87
N PHE A 440 3.89 -8.18 -23.74
CA PHE A 440 4.34 -7.53 -22.50
C PHE A 440 5.63 -6.71 -22.68
N ALA A 441 6.51 -7.10 -23.61
CA ALA A 441 7.72 -6.35 -23.95
C ALA A 441 7.43 -5.01 -24.64
N ASP A 442 6.30 -4.90 -25.33
CA ASP A 442 5.94 -3.71 -26.14
C ASP A 442 5.10 -2.69 -25.35
N LEU A 443 4.77 -2.98 -24.09
CA LEU A 443 4.00 -2.07 -23.24
C LEU A 443 4.83 -0.83 -22.88
N ASN A 444 4.23 0.35 -23.07
CA ASN A 444 4.94 1.63 -23.08
C ASN A 444 5.50 2.08 -21.72
N THR A 445 4.93 1.59 -20.61
CA THR A 445 5.36 1.99 -19.26
C THR A 445 5.06 0.93 -18.20
N VAL A 446 5.98 0.80 -17.24
CA VAL A 446 5.87 -0.03 -16.03
C VAL A 446 5.51 0.78 -14.78
N ALA A 447 5.19 2.06 -14.96
CA ALA A 447 4.78 2.92 -13.86
C ALA A 447 3.61 2.28 -13.09
N THR A 448 3.69 2.36 -11.76
CA THR A 448 2.71 1.81 -10.81
C THR A 448 2.46 0.29 -10.87
N ILE A 449 3.21 -0.48 -11.68
CA ILE A 449 3.00 -1.94 -11.82
C ILE A 449 2.99 -2.69 -10.48
N HIS A 450 3.69 -2.22 -9.44
CA HIS A 450 3.62 -2.78 -8.09
C HIS A 450 2.19 -2.89 -7.52
N ARG A 451 1.25 -2.04 -7.97
CA ARG A 451 -0.17 -2.09 -7.59
C ARG A 451 -0.91 -3.25 -8.26
N LEU A 452 -0.44 -3.72 -9.41
CA LEU A 452 -1.12 -4.68 -10.26
C LEU A 452 -0.40 -6.03 -10.35
N ILE A 453 0.92 -6.06 -10.13
CA ILE A 453 1.77 -7.22 -10.37
C ILE A 453 1.29 -8.49 -9.65
N HIS A 454 0.69 -8.32 -8.47
CA HIS A 454 0.12 -9.40 -7.66
C HIS A 454 -1.15 -10.05 -8.26
N LEU A 455 -1.79 -9.41 -9.26
CA LEU A 455 -2.94 -9.94 -9.98
C LEU A 455 -2.53 -10.82 -11.17
N PHE A 456 -1.29 -10.68 -11.65
CA PHE A 456 -0.72 -11.53 -12.69
C PHE A 456 -0.31 -12.89 -12.10
N THR A 457 -0.37 -13.95 -12.92
CA THR A 457 0.10 -15.28 -12.50
C THR A 457 1.61 -15.29 -12.27
N LYS A 458 2.13 -16.29 -11.55
CA LYS A 458 3.58 -16.43 -11.30
C LYS A 458 4.39 -16.46 -12.60
N GLU A 459 3.88 -17.15 -13.61
CA GLU A 459 4.49 -17.26 -14.94
C GLU A 459 4.49 -15.90 -15.64
N GLN A 460 3.38 -15.16 -15.57
CA GLN A 460 3.28 -13.81 -16.13
C GLN A 460 4.20 -12.83 -15.42
N GLN A 461 4.29 -12.87 -14.08
CA GLN A 461 5.22 -12.05 -13.32
C GLN A 461 6.68 -12.31 -13.75
N GLN A 462 7.05 -13.57 -13.98
CA GLN A 462 8.38 -13.93 -14.48
C GLN A 462 8.62 -13.35 -15.88
N LEU A 463 7.67 -13.52 -16.80
CA LEU A 463 7.76 -12.95 -18.15
C LEU A 463 7.88 -11.42 -18.15
N ILE A 464 7.11 -10.75 -17.29
CA ILE A 464 7.18 -9.29 -17.11
C ILE A 464 8.57 -8.88 -16.61
N VAL A 465 9.08 -9.54 -15.56
CA VAL A 465 10.43 -9.27 -15.04
C VAL A 465 11.50 -9.46 -16.12
N ASP A 466 11.39 -10.51 -16.94
CA ASP A 466 12.36 -10.80 -17.99
C ASP A 466 12.29 -9.82 -19.15
N ALA A 467 11.08 -9.51 -19.63
CA ALA A 467 10.86 -8.62 -20.77
C ALA A 467 11.11 -7.15 -20.44
N GLN A 468 10.74 -6.71 -19.23
CA GLN A 468 10.73 -5.31 -18.82
C GLN A 468 11.82 -4.97 -17.79
N PHE A 469 12.82 -5.83 -17.61
CA PHE A 469 13.86 -5.67 -16.58
C PHE A 469 14.45 -4.25 -16.53
N LYS A 470 14.89 -3.71 -17.68
CA LYS A 470 15.51 -2.37 -17.76
C LYS A 470 14.56 -1.26 -17.33
N ALA A 471 13.31 -1.31 -17.78
CA ALA A 471 12.30 -0.33 -17.40
C ALA A 471 11.95 -0.43 -15.91
N LEU A 472 11.85 -1.65 -15.37
CA LEU A 472 11.57 -1.90 -13.96
C LEU A 472 12.65 -1.32 -13.06
N ILE A 473 13.93 -1.60 -13.30
CA ILE A 473 14.99 -1.07 -12.44
C ILE A 473 15.19 0.45 -12.60
N GLN A 474 14.83 1.02 -13.75
CA GLN A 474 14.87 2.48 -13.94
C GLN A 474 13.75 3.16 -13.14
N GLU A 475 12.54 2.59 -13.15
CA GLU A 475 11.41 3.12 -12.39
C GLU A 475 11.56 2.88 -10.88
N TYR A 476 12.03 1.68 -10.50
CA TYR A 476 12.14 1.21 -9.11
C TYR A 476 13.58 1.26 -8.58
N ASN A 477 14.29 2.36 -8.88
CA ASN A 477 15.71 2.57 -8.57
C ASN A 477 16.02 3.04 -7.14
N THR A 478 15.01 3.33 -6.32
CA THR A 478 15.20 3.70 -4.91
C THR A 478 14.80 2.57 -3.97
N LYS A 479 15.40 2.52 -2.77
CA LYS A 479 15.06 1.55 -1.72
C LYS A 479 13.55 1.37 -1.51
N ASP A 480 12.81 2.46 -1.35
CA ASP A 480 11.37 2.42 -1.07
C ASP A 480 10.54 1.96 -2.27
N LYS A 481 10.94 2.33 -3.49
CA LYS A 481 10.26 1.87 -4.69
C LYS A 481 10.55 0.38 -4.89
N TYR A 482 11.82 -0.04 -4.86
CA TYR A 482 12.21 -1.44 -5.01
C TYR A 482 11.47 -2.35 -4.01
N GLN A 483 11.39 -1.95 -2.74
CA GLN A 483 10.67 -2.70 -1.72
C GLN A 483 9.16 -2.82 -2.01
N ARG A 484 8.52 -1.75 -2.52
CA ARG A 484 7.10 -1.81 -2.94
C ARG A 484 6.87 -2.83 -4.05
N LEU A 485 7.80 -2.99 -4.98
CA LEU A 485 7.71 -3.99 -6.04
C LEU A 485 8.02 -5.40 -5.52
N ILE A 486 9.11 -5.58 -4.77
CA ILE A 486 9.62 -6.91 -4.42
C ILE A 486 8.73 -7.67 -3.44
N VAL A 487 7.99 -6.96 -2.58
CA VAL A 487 7.02 -7.53 -1.65
C VAL A 487 5.79 -8.08 -2.38
N LYS A 488 5.51 -7.60 -3.59
CA LYS A 488 4.36 -8.00 -4.41
C LYS A 488 4.70 -9.07 -5.45
N LEU A 489 5.97 -9.32 -5.70
CA LEU A 489 6.44 -10.39 -6.58
C LEU A 489 6.49 -11.73 -5.85
N GLU A 490 6.05 -12.77 -6.55
CA GLU A 490 6.16 -14.16 -6.10
C GLU A 490 7.39 -14.85 -6.71
N GLU A 491 7.81 -15.98 -6.12
CA GLU A 491 8.85 -16.83 -6.73
C GLU A 491 8.29 -17.54 -7.98
N PRO A 492 9.07 -17.65 -9.09
CA PRO A 492 10.50 -17.34 -9.22
C PRO A 492 10.86 -15.88 -9.63
N ALA A 493 9.86 -15.07 -10.00
CA ALA A 493 10.06 -13.71 -10.52
C ALA A 493 10.81 -12.81 -9.55
N LYS A 494 10.48 -12.92 -8.25
CA LYS A 494 11.15 -12.20 -7.16
C LYS A 494 12.65 -12.47 -7.12
N SER A 495 13.08 -13.74 -7.12
CA SER A 495 14.50 -14.08 -7.15
C SER A 495 15.18 -13.65 -8.45
N SER A 496 14.51 -13.76 -9.60
CA SER A 496 15.07 -13.37 -10.89
C SER A 496 15.37 -11.87 -10.97
N LEU A 497 14.41 -11.02 -10.58
CA LEU A 497 14.59 -9.57 -10.56
C LEU A 497 15.74 -9.16 -9.63
N ARG A 498 15.79 -9.75 -8.43
CA ARG A 498 16.83 -9.47 -7.43
C ARG A 498 18.22 -9.85 -7.94
N LYS A 499 18.39 -11.04 -8.52
CA LYS A 499 19.68 -11.49 -9.08
C LYS A 499 20.16 -10.62 -10.23
N LYS A 500 19.29 -10.37 -11.22
CA LYS A 500 19.63 -9.52 -12.37
C LYS A 500 19.98 -8.10 -11.94
N TYR A 501 19.25 -7.54 -10.98
CA TYR A 501 19.54 -6.19 -10.48
C TYR A 501 20.84 -6.16 -9.69
N ALA A 502 21.10 -7.18 -8.87
CA ALA A 502 22.35 -7.33 -8.14
C ALA A 502 23.56 -7.41 -9.09
N GLU A 503 23.49 -8.22 -10.15
CA GLU A 503 24.54 -8.34 -11.18
C GLU A 503 24.83 -6.98 -11.86
N GLN A 504 23.78 -6.21 -12.18
CA GLN A 504 23.95 -4.89 -12.80
C GLN A 504 24.63 -3.89 -11.84
N LEU A 505 24.27 -3.90 -10.57
CA LEU A 505 24.90 -3.03 -9.56
C LEU A 505 26.33 -3.49 -9.22
N ALA A 506 26.58 -4.80 -9.22
CA ALA A 506 27.90 -5.36 -8.97
C ALA A 506 28.93 -4.89 -10.01
N ALA A 507 28.51 -4.64 -11.25
CA ALA A 507 29.39 -4.15 -12.31
C ALA A 507 30.06 -2.81 -11.97
N SER A 508 29.38 -1.89 -11.27
CA SER A 508 29.90 -0.57 -10.93
C SER A 508 30.78 -0.52 -9.69
N ILE A 509 30.86 -1.60 -8.91
CA ILE A 509 31.63 -1.65 -7.66
C ILE A 509 33.08 -1.99 -7.99
N THR A 510 34.00 -1.09 -7.68
CA THR A 510 35.44 -1.29 -7.87
C THR A 510 36.24 -1.20 -6.58
N SER A 511 35.64 -0.65 -5.52
CA SER A 511 36.28 -0.44 -4.22
C SER A 511 35.33 -0.75 -3.05
N CYS A 512 35.90 -0.86 -1.85
CA CYS A 512 35.13 -0.99 -0.60
C CYS A 512 34.14 0.18 -0.42
N GLN A 513 34.58 1.41 -0.72
CA GLN A 513 33.74 2.61 -0.58
C GLN A 513 32.53 2.58 -1.52
N ASP A 514 32.69 2.08 -2.75
CA ASP A 514 31.58 1.94 -3.70
C ASP A 514 30.49 1.01 -3.15
N PHE A 515 30.89 -0.08 -2.47
CA PHE A 515 29.96 -1.03 -1.85
C PHE A 515 29.24 -0.41 -0.64
N LEU A 516 29.97 0.31 0.21
CA LEU A 516 29.37 0.97 1.38
C LEU A 516 28.38 2.07 0.97
N GLN A 517 28.75 2.88 -0.01
CA GLN A 517 27.87 3.91 -0.57
C GLN A 517 26.62 3.29 -1.20
N LEU A 518 26.76 2.14 -1.88
CA LEU A 518 25.60 1.42 -2.39
C LEU A 518 24.65 1.01 -1.26
N GLY A 519 25.18 0.52 -0.13
CA GLY A 519 24.41 0.11 1.05
C GLY A 519 23.53 1.21 1.65
N GLU A 520 23.86 2.48 1.45
CA GLU A 520 23.03 3.62 1.87
C GLU A 520 21.79 3.81 0.96
N THR A 521 21.88 3.36 -0.29
CA THR A 521 20.88 3.65 -1.35
C THR A 521 19.96 2.48 -1.65
N VAL A 522 20.38 1.24 -1.37
CA VAL A 522 19.62 0.02 -1.68
C VAL A 522 19.06 -0.67 -0.43
N SER A 523 18.14 -1.60 -0.61
CA SER A 523 17.66 -2.43 0.49
C SER A 523 18.68 -3.51 0.88
N ALA A 524 18.69 -3.87 2.16
CA ALA A 524 19.63 -4.86 2.70
C ALA A 524 19.61 -6.22 1.95
N ASP A 525 18.42 -6.72 1.60
CA ASP A 525 18.28 -7.99 0.85
C ASP A 525 18.88 -7.93 -0.56
N LEU A 526 18.90 -6.74 -1.18
CA LEU A 526 19.54 -6.53 -2.48
C LEU A 526 21.05 -6.38 -2.31
N LEU A 527 21.50 -5.73 -1.23
CA LEU A 527 22.91 -5.60 -0.87
C LEU A 527 23.58 -6.97 -0.63
N ASP A 528 22.88 -7.88 0.05
CA ASP A 528 23.32 -9.27 0.25
C ASP A 528 23.54 -10.00 -1.08
N GLU A 529 22.58 -9.90 -2.00
CA GLU A 529 22.70 -10.51 -3.34
C GLU A 529 23.82 -9.85 -4.16
N VAL A 530 23.98 -8.52 -4.09
CA VAL A 530 25.10 -7.81 -4.73
C VAL A 530 26.43 -8.34 -4.23
N PHE A 531 26.59 -8.49 -2.91
CA PHE A 531 27.83 -9.01 -2.33
C PHE A 531 28.12 -10.45 -2.78
N ALA A 532 27.08 -11.28 -2.94
CA ALA A 532 27.22 -12.62 -3.48
C ALA A 532 27.75 -12.62 -4.92
N SER A 533 27.43 -11.60 -5.72
CA SER A 533 27.90 -11.43 -7.11
C SER A 533 29.31 -10.82 -7.23
N LEU A 534 29.97 -10.44 -6.13
CA LEU A 534 31.28 -9.76 -6.12
C LEU A 534 32.46 -10.68 -5.76
N GLU A 535 32.30 -12.00 -5.84
CA GLU A 535 33.33 -12.96 -5.43
C GLU A 535 34.67 -12.75 -6.16
N ASP A 536 34.65 -12.36 -7.43
CA ASP A 536 35.82 -12.00 -8.24
C ASP A 536 36.54 -10.73 -7.74
N LYS A 537 35.84 -9.86 -7.00
CA LYS A 537 36.36 -8.58 -6.49
C LYS A 537 36.78 -8.64 -5.03
N TYR A 538 36.62 -9.77 -4.34
CA TYR A 538 37.06 -9.95 -2.96
C TYR A 538 38.52 -9.54 -2.71
N PRO A 539 39.50 -9.82 -3.61
CA PRO A 539 40.88 -9.37 -3.42
C PRO A 539 41.05 -7.85 -3.32
N VAL A 540 40.13 -7.06 -3.86
CA VAL A 540 40.15 -5.59 -3.78
C VAL A 540 39.31 -5.10 -2.60
N LEU A 541 38.12 -5.69 -2.43
CA LEU A 541 37.17 -5.30 -1.39
C LEU A 541 37.65 -5.66 0.02
N LEU A 542 38.32 -6.80 0.16
CA LEU A 542 38.77 -7.38 1.44
C LEU A 542 40.31 -7.37 1.55
N ASN A 543 40.95 -6.33 1.02
CA ASN A 543 42.42 -6.24 0.95
C ASN A 543 43.10 -5.74 2.24
N SER A 544 42.33 -5.24 3.21
CA SER A 544 42.82 -4.68 4.45
C SER A 544 41.89 -5.00 5.62
N TYR A 545 42.43 -4.86 6.84
CA TYR A 545 41.65 -4.96 8.07
C TYR A 545 40.46 -3.99 8.08
N ASP A 546 40.71 -2.70 7.81
CA ASP A 546 39.68 -1.66 7.87
C ASP A 546 38.54 -1.90 6.87
N ASN A 547 38.88 -2.26 5.63
CA ASN A 547 37.87 -2.56 4.59
C ASN A 547 37.04 -3.79 4.96
N THR A 548 37.69 -4.82 5.50
CA THR A 548 37.00 -6.04 5.95
C THR A 548 36.02 -5.74 7.08
N CYS A 549 36.43 -4.94 8.08
CA CYS A 549 35.56 -4.53 9.18
C CYS A 549 34.35 -3.74 8.68
N GLN A 550 34.56 -2.78 7.77
CA GLN A 550 33.46 -1.98 7.19
C GLN A 550 32.47 -2.86 6.42
N ILE A 551 32.96 -3.82 5.63
CA ILE A 551 32.09 -4.78 4.90
C ILE A 551 31.35 -5.71 5.85
N LEU A 552 32.01 -6.25 6.87
CA LEU A 552 31.35 -7.10 7.87
C LEU A 552 30.27 -6.36 8.65
N GLN A 553 30.50 -5.08 8.95
CA GLN A 553 29.50 -4.21 9.56
C GLN A 553 28.29 -3.99 8.63
N ALA A 554 28.52 -3.72 7.34
CA ALA A 554 27.45 -3.61 6.36
C ALA A 554 26.64 -4.93 6.19
N LEU A 555 27.29 -6.07 6.43
CA LEU A 555 26.72 -7.42 6.32
C LEU A 555 26.29 -8.01 7.68
N PHE A 556 26.14 -7.20 8.73
CA PHE A 556 25.95 -7.67 10.11
C PHE A 556 24.82 -8.70 10.29
N HIS A 557 23.74 -8.58 9.51
CA HIS A 557 22.57 -9.46 9.58
C HIS A 557 22.65 -10.69 8.64
N TYR A 558 23.72 -10.84 7.86
CA TYR A 558 23.86 -11.85 6.81
C TYR A 558 24.96 -12.86 7.13
N GLY A 559 24.69 -13.74 8.10
CA GLY A 559 25.67 -14.71 8.60
C GLY A 559 26.28 -15.64 7.54
N ASN A 560 25.61 -15.90 6.42
CA ASN A 560 26.18 -16.67 5.31
C ASN A 560 27.26 -15.89 4.53
N GLN A 561 27.10 -14.58 4.32
CA GLN A 561 28.13 -13.78 3.67
C GLN A 561 29.31 -13.53 4.61
N GLN A 562 29.04 -13.33 5.90
CA GLN A 562 30.09 -13.21 6.91
C GLN A 562 31.01 -14.45 6.92
N LYS A 563 30.46 -15.65 6.71
CA LYS A 563 31.25 -16.89 6.53
C LYS A 563 32.15 -16.83 5.31
N LYS A 564 31.64 -16.35 4.17
CA LYS A 564 32.43 -16.20 2.94
C LYS A 564 33.56 -15.20 3.11
N VAL A 565 33.27 -14.04 3.73
CA VAL A 565 34.28 -13.04 4.08
C VAL A 565 35.35 -13.66 4.96
N LEU A 566 34.97 -14.31 6.06
CA LEU A 566 35.91 -14.93 7.00
C LEU A 566 36.78 -16.01 6.33
N ALA A 567 36.18 -16.84 5.48
CA ALA A 567 36.91 -17.87 4.73
C ALA A 567 37.95 -17.24 3.77
N PHE A 568 37.60 -16.13 3.13
CA PHE A 568 38.51 -15.40 2.24
C PHE A 568 39.67 -14.74 2.98
N VAL A 569 39.39 -14.02 4.07
CA VAL A 569 40.42 -13.25 4.80
C VAL A 569 41.25 -14.10 5.76
N LYS A 570 40.88 -15.37 5.98
CA LYS A 570 41.55 -16.30 6.90
C LYS A 570 43.10 -16.22 6.86
N PRO A 571 43.76 -16.26 5.68
CA PRO A 571 45.23 -16.23 5.61
C PRO A 571 45.87 -14.93 6.15
N ASN A 572 45.11 -13.83 6.18
CA ASN A 572 45.58 -12.51 6.60
C ASN A 572 45.25 -12.20 8.07
N LEU A 573 44.37 -12.98 8.70
CA LEU A 573 43.85 -12.69 10.05
C LEU A 573 44.97 -12.54 11.09
N TYR A 574 46.00 -13.37 11.05
CA TYR A 574 47.13 -13.26 11.99
C TYR A 574 47.90 -11.94 11.85
N GLN A 575 48.03 -11.40 10.64
CA GLN A 575 48.73 -10.13 10.42
C GLN A 575 47.89 -8.93 10.86
N TRP A 576 46.57 -9.05 10.75
CA TRP A 576 45.63 -7.96 11.02
C TRP A 576 45.15 -7.93 12.47
N LEU A 577 45.05 -9.09 13.11
CA LEU A 577 44.46 -9.23 14.43
C LEU A 577 45.52 -9.39 15.51
N ASN A 578 45.34 -8.61 16.56
CA ASN A 578 46.08 -8.67 17.80
C ASN A 578 45.08 -8.71 18.97
N PRO A 579 45.56 -8.96 20.21
CA PRO A 579 44.68 -9.03 21.37
C PRO A 579 43.80 -7.78 21.59
N ASP A 580 44.26 -6.61 21.16
CA ASP A 580 43.58 -5.33 21.40
C ASP A 580 42.42 -5.08 20.41
N ASN A 581 42.55 -5.52 19.16
CA ASN A 581 41.54 -5.30 18.11
C ASN A 581 40.66 -6.52 17.79
N TYR A 582 40.98 -7.68 18.39
CA TYR A 582 40.22 -8.92 18.18
C TYR A 582 38.76 -8.80 18.59
N THR A 583 38.48 -8.17 19.74
CA THR A 583 37.11 -8.03 20.27
C THR A 583 36.21 -7.32 19.26
N SER A 584 36.67 -6.19 18.71
CA SER A 584 35.91 -5.41 17.73
C SER A 584 35.67 -6.20 16.44
N PHE A 585 36.66 -6.97 15.97
CA PHE A 585 36.49 -7.82 14.80
C PHE A 585 35.49 -8.96 15.06
N HIS A 586 35.56 -9.57 16.25
CA HIS A 586 34.65 -10.63 16.66
C HIS A 586 33.20 -10.13 16.83
N GLU A 587 33.00 -8.89 17.27
CA GLU A 587 31.67 -8.28 17.41
C GLU A 587 30.91 -8.25 16.08
N PHE A 588 31.59 -7.99 14.95
CA PHE A 588 30.94 -8.03 13.64
C PHE A 588 30.55 -9.43 13.19
N LEU A 589 31.04 -10.48 13.86
CA LEU A 589 30.77 -11.88 13.57
C LEU A 589 29.83 -12.54 14.59
N LEU A 590 29.14 -11.76 15.45
CA LEU A 590 28.24 -12.31 16.49
C LEU A 590 27.07 -13.13 15.93
N SER A 591 26.69 -12.94 14.66
CA SER A 591 25.68 -13.78 14.01
C SER A 591 26.22 -15.18 13.63
N TYR A 592 27.52 -15.41 13.81
CA TYR A 592 28.25 -16.63 13.50
C TYR A 592 28.66 -17.40 14.77
N ASP A 593 29.03 -18.68 14.61
CA ASP A 593 29.46 -19.52 15.73
C ASP A 593 30.81 -19.04 16.28
N THR A 594 30.75 -18.37 17.44
CA THR A 594 31.89 -17.85 18.20
C THR A 594 32.99 -18.89 18.41
N ALA A 595 32.66 -20.18 18.59
CA ALA A 595 33.68 -21.22 18.78
C ALA A 595 34.52 -21.44 17.52
N VAL A 596 33.93 -21.27 16.34
CA VAL A 596 34.62 -21.45 15.06
C VAL A 596 35.60 -20.31 14.79
N VAL A 597 35.25 -19.06 15.12
CA VAL A 597 36.14 -17.90 14.96
C VAL A 597 37.37 -18.04 15.86
N HIS A 598 37.18 -18.41 17.13
CA HIS A 598 38.28 -18.65 18.06
C HIS A 598 39.21 -19.76 17.58
N ARG A 599 38.65 -20.85 17.05
CA ARG A 599 39.43 -21.98 16.53
C ARG A 599 40.24 -21.59 15.30
N ILE A 600 39.65 -20.84 14.36
CA ILE A 600 40.35 -20.34 13.17
C ILE A 600 41.56 -19.48 13.60
N MET A 601 41.37 -18.57 14.55
CA MET A 601 42.47 -17.75 15.07
C MET A 601 43.57 -18.57 15.74
N ALA A 602 43.19 -19.57 16.55
CA ALA A 602 44.14 -20.47 17.17
C ALA A 602 44.92 -21.28 16.13
N ASP A 603 44.25 -21.83 15.10
CA ASP A 603 44.91 -22.58 14.03
C ASP A 603 45.92 -21.72 13.25
N GLU A 604 45.58 -20.47 12.95
CA GLU A 604 46.49 -19.52 12.28
C GLU A 604 47.71 -19.18 13.14
N LEU A 605 47.51 -18.93 14.45
CA LEU A 605 48.60 -18.71 15.41
C LEU A 605 49.51 -19.94 15.50
N SER A 606 48.92 -21.12 15.56
CA SER A 606 49.63 -22.38 15.69
C SER A 606 50.50 -22.72 14.49
N SER A 607 50.08 -22.35 13.28
CA SER A 607 50.88 -22.58 12.07
C SER A 607 52.27 -21.90 12.09
N ARG A 608 52.49 -20.94 13.00
CA ARG A 608 53.72 -20.11 13.09
C ARG A 608 54.51 -20.33 14.37
N ILE A 609 53.99 -21.10 15.31
CA ILE A 609 54.67 -21.43 16.56
C ILE A 609 55.61 -22.62 16.29
N THR A 610 56.92 -22.37 16.34
CA THR A 610 57.94 -23.41 16.10
C THR A 610 58.73 -23.77 17.35
N SER A 611 58.65 -22.94 18.39
CA SER A 611 59.37 -23.11 19.66
C SER A 611 58.51 -22.81 20.88
N PHE A 612 58.93 -23.32 22.03
CA PHE A 612 58.27 -23.07 23.32
C PHE A 612 58.26 -21.58 23.71
N LYS A 613 59.32 -20.84 23.35
CA LYS A 613 59.43 -19.40 23.61
C LYS A 613 58.39 -18.61 22.81
N GLU A 614 58.21 -18.95 21.54
CA GLU A 614 57.19 -18.34 20.67
C GLU A 614 55.78 -18.68 21.15
N TRP A 615 55.54 -19.95 21.49
CA TRP A 615 54.28 -20.38 22.09
C TRP A 615 53.95 -19.57 23.34
N THR A 616 54.89 -19.46 24.28
CA THR A 616 54.71 -18.70 25.53
C THR A 616 54.41 -17.24 25.25
N THR A 617 55.10 -16.63 24.28
CA THR A 617 54.89 -15.22 23.89
C THR A 617 53.47 -15.00 23.37
N HIS A 618 53.00 -15.84 22.44
CA HIS A 618 51.62 -15.76 21.94
C HIS A 618 50.61 -16.10 23.03
N TYR A 619 50.85 -17.14 23.81
CA TYR A 619 49.98 -17.56 24.89
C TYR A 619 49.75 -16.41 25.89
N VAL A 620 50.79 -15.70 26.32
CA VAL A 620 50.66 -14.54 27.22
C VAL A 620 49.92 -13.37 26.56
N ALA A 621 50.25 -13.06 25.30
CA ALA A 621 49.66 -11.94 24.58
C ALA A 621 48.12 -12.06 24.53
N TRP A 622 47.60 -13.28 24.37
CA TRP A 622 46.17 -13.55 24.28
C TRP A 622 45.47 -13.80 25.63
N SER A 623 46.06 -13.38 26.76
CA SER A 623 45.54 -13.64 28.12
C SER A 623 44.15 -13.10 28.45
N ASN A 624 43.71 -12.08 27.73
CA ASN A 624 42.34 -11.56 27.85
C ASN A 624 41.30 -12.35 27.03
N HIS A 625 41.74 -13.34 26.25
CA HIS A 625 40.92 -14.12 25.32
C HIS A 625 41.01 -15.62 25.63
N ASP A 626 40.30 -16.05 26.68
CA ASP A 626 40.38 -17.41 27.25
C ASP A 626 40.14 -18.54 26.24
N ALA A 627 39.27 -18.32 25.25
CA ALA A 627 38.99 -19.31 24.22
C ALA A 627 40.20 -19.57 23.32
N ILE A 628 40.95 -18.52 22.97
CA ILE A 628 42.19 -18.61 22.17
C ILE A 628 43.30 -19.23 23.01
N GLN A 629 43.50 -18.78 24.26
CA GLN A 629 44.47 -19.42 25.17
C GLN A 629 44.17 -20.91 25.37
N SER A 630 42.90 -21.27 25.58
CA SER A 630 42.49 -22.66 25.71
C SER A 630 42.85 -23.49 24.48
N ALA A 631 42.58 -22.97 23.29
CA ALA A 631 42.89 -23.66 22.03
C ALA A 631 44.40 -23.82 21.81
N LEU A 632 45.19 -22.77 22.08
CA LEU A 632 46.66 -22.82 22.00
C LEU A 632 47.26 -23.82 23.00
N LEU A 633 46.71 -23.88 24.22
CA LEU A 633 47.12 -24.87 25.22
C LEU A 633 46.84 -26.29 24.71
N GLU A 634 45.63 -26.55 24.20
CA GLU A 634 45.24 -27.88 23.73
C GLU A 634 46.06 -28.35 22.54
N GLN A 635 46.34 -27.46 21.57
CA GLN A 635 47.07 -27.82 20.35
C GLN A 635 48.55 -28.13 20.62
N PHE A 636 49.20 -27.36 21.51
CA PHE A 636 50.64 -27.52 21.77
C PHE A 636 50.98 -28.30 23.03
N PHE A 637 49.99 -28.75 23.81
CA PHE A 637 50.25 -29.47 25.05
C PHE A 637 51.20 -30.66 24.84
N LEU A 638 50.95 -31.52 23.86
CA LEU A 638 51.80 -32.70 23.63
C LEU A 638 53.22 -32.33 23.18
N GLN A 639 53.39 -31.19 22.49
CA GLN A 639 54.66 -30.74 21.95
C GLN A 639 55.54 -30.08 23.01
N PHE A 640 54.95 -29.34 23.95
CA PHE A 640 55.68 -28.54 24.93
C PHE A 640 55.47 -28.95 26.39
N LYS A 641 54.72 -30.03 26.67
CA LYS A 641 54.55 -30.55 28.05
C LYS A 641 55.88 -30.78 28.76
N ASP A 642 56.90 -31.22 28.03
CA ASP A 642 58.19 -31.58 28.58
C ASP A 642 59.05 -30.33 28.85
N GLU A 643 58.64 -29.12 28.46
CA GLU A 643 59.32 -27.86 28.81
C GLU A 643 58.89 -27.35 30.19
N ILE A 644 57.77 -27.83 30.72
CA ILE A 644 57.26 -27.52 32.06
C ILE A 644 57.52 -28.75 32.94
N LYS A 645 58.75 -28.83 33.48
CA LYS A 645 59.25 -30.03 34.19
C LYS A 645 59.09 -29.99 35.70
N ASP A 646 58.87 -28.82 36.27
CA ASP A 646 58.87 -28.60 37.71
C ASP A 646 57.79 -27.61 38.15
N GLY A 647 57.66 -27.46 39.47
CA GLY A 647 56.68 -26.57 40.09
C GLY A 647 56.90 -25.10 39.75
N ASP A 648 58.15 -24.65 39.65
CA ASP A 648 58.48 -23.26 39.37
C ASP A 648 58.07 -22.87 37.94
N ALA A 649 58.30 -23.75 36.96
CA ALA A 649 57.84 -23.58 35.59
C ALA A 649 56.30 -23.56 35.49
N LEU A 650 55.61 -24.42 36.27
CA LEU A 650 54.15 -24.44 36.33
C LEU A 650 53.59 -23.14 36.92
N ILE A 651 54.15 -22.67 38.03
CA ILE A 651 53.75 -21.39 38.66
C ILE A 651 53.98 -20.22 37.70
N SER A 652 55.13 -20.18 37.01
CA SER A 652 55.43 -19.16 36.01
C SER A 652 54.41 -19.14 34.86
N LEU A 653 53.95 -20.31 34.39
CA LEU A 653 52.90 -20.41 33.38
C LEU A 653 51.55 -19.93 33.92
N LEU A 654 51.17 -20.33 35.14
CA LEU A 654 49.89 -19.94 35.74
C LEU A 654 49.80 -18.43 35.98
N GLN A 655 50.89 -17.79 36.38
CA GLN A 655 50.95 -16.32 36.51
C GLN A 655 50.70 -15.61 35.18
N LYS A 656 51.02 -16.25 34.05
CA LYS A 656 50.86 -15.73 32.68
C LYS A 656 49.54 -16.16 32.01
N THR A 657 48.75 -17.00 32.68
CA THR A 657 47.50 -17.55 32.15
C THR A 657 46.31 -16.70 32.59
N GLY A 658 45.34 -16.46 31.69
CA GLY A 658 44.09 -15.79 32.01
C GLY A 658 43.27 -16.55 33.05
N ASN A 659 42.53 -15.83 33.90
CA ASN A 659 41.88 -16.41 35.08
C ASN A 659 40.97 -17.61 34.77
N ASN A 660 40.20 -17.58 33.67
CA ASN A 660 39.30 -18.69 33.35
C ASN A 660 40.03 -19.89 32.70
N SER A 661 41.26 -19.69 32.22
CA SER A 661 42.08 -20.72 31.58
C SER A 661 43.02 -21.45 32.55
N LYS A 662 43.32 -20.87 33.73
CA LYS A 662 44.24 -21.44 34.74
C LYS A 662 43.85 -22.86 35.19
N LEU A 663 42.56 -23.13 35.38
CA LEU A 663 42.08 -24.47 35.75
C LEU A 663 42.44 -25.52 34.70
N LYS A 664 42.37 -25.17 33.40
CA LYS A 664 42.71 -26.09 32.31
C LYS A 664 44.22 -26.39 32.28
N VAL A 665 45.06 -25.37 32.51
CA VAL A 665 46.51 -25.55 32.64
C VAL A 665 46.83 -26.49 33.81
N LEU A 666 46.28 -26.22 35.00
CA LEU A 666 46.50 -27.07 36.17
C LEU A 666 46.08 -28.51 35.92
N GLN A 667 44.90 -28.75 35.33
CA GLN A 667 44.42 -30.09 35.01
C GLN A 667 45.37 -30.90 34.11
N ARG A 668 46.13 -30.23 33.25
CA ARG A 668 47.10 -30.86 32.33
C ARG A 668 48.43 -31.18 33.01
N PHE A 669 48.80 -30.45 34.06
CA PHE A 669 50.07 -30.57 34.78
C PHE A 669 49.89 -30.99 36.24
N LEU A 670 48.78 -31.63 36.60
CA LEU A 670 48.47 -32.07 37.97
C LEU A 670 49.59 -32.93 38.59
N SER A 671 50.27 -33.74 37.78
CA SER A 671 51.37 -34.60 38.22
C SER A 671 52.58 -33.84 38.75
N LEU A 672 52.72 -32.55 38.46
CA LEU A 672 53.81 -31.71 38.97
C LEU A 672 53.52 -31.17 40.38
N ILE A 673 52.27 -31.26 40.85
CA ILE A 673 51.88 -30.84 42.21
C ILE A 673 52.20 -31.97 43.18
N HIS A 674 53.41 -31.96 43.72
CA HIS A 674 53.97 -33.02 44.57
C HIS A 674 54.35 -32.52 45.97
N SER A 675 53.98 -31.29 46.33
CA SER A 675 54.23 -30.72 47.64
C SER A 675 53.11 -29.80 48.09
N LYS A 676 52.91 -29.72 49.41
CA LYS A 676 51.94 -28.84 50.06
C LYS A 676 52.16 -27.37 49.73
N ASP A 677 53.41 -26.92 49.70
CA ASP A 677 53.74 -25.52 49.41
C ASP A 677 53.46 -25.14 47.96
N LEU A 678 53.75 -26.05 47.02
CA LEU A 678 53.42 -25.85 45.61
C LEU A 678 51.90 -25.83 45.38
N PHE A 679 51.16 -26.71 46.06
CA PHE A 679 49.70 -26.70 46.03
C PHE A 679 49.13 -25.35 46.55
N LYS A 680 49.65 -24.83 47.67
CA LYS A 680 49.25 -23.51 48.20
C LYS A 680 49.53 -22.37 47.21
N GLN A 681 50.68 -22.38 46.55
CA GLN A 681 51.04 -21.39 45.55
C GLN A 681 50.13 -21.46 44.31
N CYS A 682 49.83 -22.66 43.82
CA CYS A 682 48.86 -22.87 42.75
C CYS A 682 47.47 -22.38 43.15
N LEU A 683 47.02 -22.69 44.36
CA LEU A 683 45.72 -22.30 44.89
C LEU A 683 45.59 -20.77 45.00
N ALA A 684 46.63 -20.07 45.48
CA ALA A 684 46.62 -18.62 45.61
C ALA A 684 46.48 -17.89 44.26
N LEU A 685 46.90 -18.51 43.15
CA LEU A 685 46.77 -17.95 41.81
C LEU A 685 45.41 -18.24 41.15
N MET A 686 44.57 -19.07 41.77
CA MET A 686 43.31 -19.54 41.20
C MET A 686 42.12 -18.66 41.62
N PRO A 687 41.13 -18.46 40.73
CA PRO A 687 39.87 -17.85 41.11
C PRO A 687 39.04 -18.77 42.03
N SER A 688 38.41 -18.21 43.08
CA SER A 688 37.65 -18.97 44.10
C SER A 688 36.58 -19.90 43.52
N ASN A 689 35.90 -19.48 42.45
CA ASN A 689 34.87 -20.27 41.76
C ASN A 689 35.40 -21.54 41.06
N THR A 690 36.71 -21.74 41.00
CA THR A 690 37.34 -22.94 40.41
C THR A 690 37.88 -23.93 41.43
N HIS A 691 37.90 -23.57 42.73
CA HIS A 691 38.50 -24.37 43.79
C HIS A 691 37.86 -25.76 43.90
N GLU A 692 36.53 -25.85 43.89
CA GLU A 692 35.80 -27.13 43.95
C GLU A 692 36.29 -28.13 42.89
N ARG A 693 36.36 -27.67 41.64
CA ARG A 693 36.78 -28.50 40.49
C ARG A 693 38.27 -28.86 40.55
N LEU A 694 39.10 -27.98 41.08
CA LEU A 694 40.53 -28.25 41.28
C LEU A 694 40.71 -29.32 42.35
N LEU A 695 40.12 -29.12 43.53
CA LEU A 695 40.26 -30.01 44.69
C LEU A 695 39.88 -31.44 44.34
N SER A 696 38.82 -31.66 43.57
CA SER A 696 38.39 -33.01 43.16
C SER A 696 39.38 -33.79 42.28
N LYS A 697 40.45 -33.15 41.79
CA LYS A 697 41.40 -33.73 40.84
C LYS A 697 42.85 -33.74 41.32
N VAL A 698 43.18 -33.04 42.40
CA VAL A 698 44.56 -32.96 42.90
C VAL A 698 44.94 -34.28 43.57
N PRO A 699 46.09 -34.89 43.23
CA PRO A 699 46.53 -36.14 43.83
C PRO A 699 47.14 -35.90 45.21
N PHE A 700 46.30 -35.59 46.20
CA PHE A 700 46.77 -35.24 47.55
C PHE A 700 47.60 -36.35 48.22
N ASP A 701 47.36 -37.62 47.87
CA ASP A 701 48.14 -38.78 48.34
C ASP A 701 49.66 -38.65 48.08
N SER A 702 50.07 -37.79 47.14
CA SER A 702 51.48 -37.57 46.82
C SER A 702 52.25 -36.70 47.82
N PHE A 703 51.55 -35.95 48.69
CA PHE A 703 52.18 -35.05 49.68
C PHE A 703 51.37 -34.87 50.97
N VAL A 704 50.36 -35.70 51.21
CA VAL A 704 49.58 -35.76 52.44
C VAL A 704 49.58 -37.21 52.91
N SER A 705 50.22 -37.44 54.05
CA SER A 705 50.43 -38.77 54.62
C SER A 705 49.93 -38.90 56.05
N THR A 706 49.57 -37.78 56.69
CA THR A 706 49.09 -37.75 58.08
C THR A 706 47.82 -36.93 58.22
N ILE A 707 47.06 -37.17 59.30
CA ILE A 707 45.89 -36.38 59.67
C ILE A 707 46.25 -34.88 59.84
N SER A 708 47.40 -34.58 60.44
CA SER A 708 47.82 -33.19 60.66
C SER A 708 48.03 -32.45 59.34
N GLU A 709 48.70 -33.08 58.36
CA GLU A 709 48.91 -32.49 57.03
C GLU A 709 47.59 -32.29 56.27
N LEU A 710 46.66 -33.23 56.42
CA LEU A 710 45.32 -33.14 55.85
C LEU A 710 44.50 -31.99 56.45
N GLN A 711 44.56 -31.83 57.78
CA GLN A 711 43.91 -30.71 58.49
C GLN A 711 44.50 -29.36 58.04
N GLU A 712 45.82 -29.25 57.95
CA GLU A 712 46.47 -28.01 57.51
C GLU A 712 46.12 -27.59 56.07
N ILE A 713 45.74 -28.55 55.21
CA ILE A 713 45.24 -28.26 53.86
C ILE A 713 43.75 -27.93 53.89
N ALA A 714 42.95 -28.65 54.70
CA ALA A 714 41.53 -28.38 54.87
C ALA A 714 41.27 -27.01 55.50
N ASP A 715 42.14 -26.55 56.39
CA ASP A 715 42.10 -25.23 57.05
C ASP A 715 42.34 -24.07 56.07
N LEU A 716 42.86 -24.33 54.86
CA LEU A 716 42.96 -23.32 53.80
C LEU A 716 41.60 -22.90 53.25
N PHE A 717 40.53 -23.65 53.57
CA PHE A 717 39.18 -23.41 53.08
C PHE A 717 38.24 -23.19 54.26
N GLU A 718 37.42 -22.14 54.20
CA GLU A 718 36.34 -21.91 55.17
C GLU A 718 35.10 -22.75 54.84
N SER A 719 34.92 -23.13 53.56
CA SER A 719 33.76 -23.88 53.08
C SER A 719 33.86 -25.36 53.45
N ASP A 720 32.92 -25.84 54.27
CA ASP A 720 32.81 -27.25 54.64
C ASP A 720 32.60 -28.15 53.41
N LYS A 721 31.92 -27.66 52.37
CA LYS A 721 31.77 -28.37 51.10
C LYS A 721 33.14 -28.68 50.46
N LEU A 722 34.05 -27.72 50.46
CA LEU A 722 35.40 -27.90 49.90
C LEU A 722 36.25 -28.82 50.78
N ARG A 723 36.13 -28.71 52.11
CA ARG A 723 36.80 -29.62 53.06
C ARG A 723 36.37 -31.07 52.86
N GLN A 724 35.07 -31.30 52.69
CA GLN A 724 34.52 -32.64 52.43
C GLN A 724 35.03 -33.24 51.12
N ILE A 725 35.24 -32.43 50.06
CA ILE A 725 35.84 -32.92 48.80
C ILE A 725 37.28 -33.38 49.00
N ILE A 726 38.03 -32.74 49.91
CA ILE A 726 39.39 -33.15 50.25
C ILE A 726 39.34 -34.43 51.10
N PHE A 727 38.52 -34.46 52.16
CA PHE A 727 38.40 -35.62 53.04
C PHE A 727 37.92 -36.88 52.30
N ALA A 728 37.00 -36.74 51.33
CA ALA A 728 36.48 -37.85 50.53
C ALA A 728 37.54 -38.57 49.68
N GLN A 729 38.72 -37.98 49.48
CA GLN A 729 39.81 -38.59 48.68
C GLN A 729 40.72 -39.50 49.53
N PHE A 730 40.60 -39.44 50.84
CA PHE A 730 41.39 -40.23 51.78
C PHE A 730 40.60 -41.37 52.42
N ASN A 731 41.34 -42.32 52.95
CA ASN A 731 40.82 -43.35 53.83
C ASN A 731 41.83 -43.54 54.99
N PRO A 732 41.45 -44.28 56.05
CA PRO A 732 42.32 -44.46 57.22
C PRO A 732 43.70 -45.05 56.88
N GLU A 733 43.76 -45.95 55.89
CA GLU A 733 44.99 -46.61 55.44
C GLU A 733 45.98 -45.63 54.77
N LYS A 734 45.47 -44.65 54.03
CA LYS A 734 46.29 -43.64 53.33
C LYS A 734 46.95 -42.61 54.26
N LEU A 735 46.37 -42.39 55.43
CA LEU A 735 46.81 -41.38 56.40
C LEU A 735 47.51 -41.98 57.63
N ASP A 736 47.79 -43.29 57.58
CA ASP A 736 48.35 -44.08 58.68
C ASP A 736 47.65 -43.81 60.03
N CYS A 737 46.31 -43.88 60.02
CA CYS A 737 45.50 -43.56 61.19
C CYS A 737 44.40 -44.60 61.43
N THR A 738 43.86 -44.61 62.65
CA THR A 738 42.76 -45.50 62.98
C THR A 738 41.46 -45.08 62.29
N LYS A 739 40.55 -46.05 62.08
CA LYS A 739 39.21 -45.76 61.56
C LYS A 739 38.46 -44.75 62.43
N GLU A 740 38.72 -44.74 63.73
CA GLU A 740 38.11 -43.82 64.70
C GLU A 740 38.68 -42.39 64.59
N GLU A 741 40.01 -42.25 64.45
CA GLU A 741 40.65 -40.96 64.22
C GLU A 741 40.19 -40.34 62.88
N PHE A 742 40.12 -41.13 61.81
CA PHE A 742 39.59 -40.65 60.53
C PHE A 742 38.08 -40.36 60.56
N ALA A 743 37.31 -41.19 61.27
CA ALA A 743 35.88 -40.95 61.46
C ALA A 743 35.63 -39.66 62.24
N SER A 744 36.50 -39.28 63.18
CA SER A 744 36.37 -38.04 63.94
C SER A 744 36.61 -36.77 63.10
N LEU A 745 37.30 -36.89 61.95
CA LEU A 745 37.45 -35.81 60.94
C LEU A 745 36.21 -35.68 60.05
N THR A 746 35.49 -36.77 59.80
CA THR A 746 34.36 -36.85 58.87
C THR A 746 32.99 -36.81 59.58
N GLN A 747 32.91 -37.18 60.86
CA GLN A 747 31.73 -37.06 61.71
C GLN A 747 31.52 -35.61 62.17
N LEU A 748 30.82 -34.89 61.29
CA LEU A 748 29.91 -33.77 61.53
C LEU A 748 29.47 -33.60 63.00
N LYS A 749 30.30 -32.88 63.78
CA LYS A 749 29.93 -32.38 65.11
C LYS A 749 28.94 -31.21 65.07
N PHE A 750 28.47 -30.80 63.89
CA PHE A 750 27.75 -29.53 63.68
C PHE A 750 26.36 -29.64 63.01
N GLU A 751 26.10 -30.64 62.16
CA GLU A 751 24.83 -30.67 61.39
C GLU A 751 23.65 -31.38 62.09
N LEU A 752 23.88 -32.44 62.88
CA LEU A 752 22.79 -33.19 63.52
C LEU A 752 22.11 -32.42 64.67
N LYS A 753 22.88 -31.63 65.42
CA LYS A 753 22.36 -30.82 66.52
C LYS A 753 21.54 -29.62 66.02
N MET A 754 21.96 -29.01 64.91
CA MET A 754 21.22 -27.94 64.24
C MET A 754 19.91 -28.43 63.60
N LEU A 755 19.88 -29.65 63.05
CA LEU A 755 18.70 -30.23 62.38
C LEU A 755 17.59 -30.68 63.37
N GLU A 756 17.96 -31.14 64.57
CA GLU A 756 16.98 -31.45 65.63
C GLU A 756 16.35 -30.16 66.19
N GLU A 757 17.14 -29.10 66.41
CA GLU A 757 16.65 -27.77 66.82
C GLU A 757 15.77 -27.11 65.73
N PHE A 758 16.14 -27.26 64.45
CA PHE A 758 15.36 -26.76 63.31
C PHE A 758 13.97 -27.42 63.16
N SER A 759 13.85 -28.70 63.54
CA SER A 759 12.61 -29.46 63.40
C SER A 759 11.47 -28.97 64.31
N GLN A 760 11.80 -28.27 65.41
CA GLN A 760 10.83 -27.77 66.39
C GLN A 760 10.15 -26.47 65.95
N GLY A 761 10.76 -25.68 65.05
CA GLY A 761 10.22 -24.39 64.57
C GLY A 761 9.66 -24.40 63.13
N PHE A 762 9.77 -25.51 62.42
CA PHE A 762 9.32 -25.62 61.03
C PHE A 762 7.79 -25.75 60.94
N ASP A 763 7.15 -24.84 60.20
CA ASP A 763 5.72 -24.89 59.87
C ASP A 763 5.51 -25.35 58.40
N PRO A 764 5.11 -26.62 58.19
CA PRO A 764 4.87 -27.15 56.86
C PRO A 764 3.72 -26.44 56.12
N GLN A 765 2.72 -25.90 56.84
CA GLN A 765 1.54 -25.30 56.21
C GLN A 765 1.87 -23.95 55.57
N LYS A 766 2.80 -23.20 56.14
CA LYS A 766 3.30 -21.95 55.55
C LYS A 766 4.04 -22.21 54.24
N ALA A 767 4.92 -23.21 54.21
CA ALA A 767 5.61 -23.63 52.98
C ALA A 767 4.62 -24.11 51.90
N VAL A 768 3.61 -24.90 52.28
CA VAL A 768 2.51 -25.32 51.40
C VAL A 768 1.74 -24.13 50.82
N THR A 769 1.48 -23.10 51.63
CA THR A 769 0.75 -21.90 51.21
C THR A 769 1.51 -21.12 50.13
N HIS A 770 2.81 -20.89 50.34
CA HIS A 770 3.65 -20.21 49.35
C HIS A 770 3.83 -21.03 48.07
N LEU A 771 3.99 -22.36 48.18
CA LEU A 771 4.08 -23.25 47.01
C LEU A 771 2.76 -23.28 46.22
N LYS A 772 1.59 -23.28 46.89
CA LYS A 772 0.28 -23.20 46.22
C LYS A 772 0.11 -21.88 45.48
N HIS A 773 0.57 -20.77 46.06
CA HIS A 773 0.54 -19.47 45.40
C HIS A 773 1.43 -19.44 44.14
N TYR A 774 2.62 -20.04 44.21
CA TYR A 774 3.51 -20.19 43.07
C TYR A 774 2.91 -21.04 41.94
N VAL A 775 2.26 -22.16 42.27
CA VAL A 775 1.56 -22.98 41.27
C VAL A 775 0.43 -22.19 40.61
N ALA A 776 -0.35 -21.43 41.39
CA ALA A 776 -1.43 -20.58 40.88
C ALA A 776 -0.93 -19.46 39.96
N SER A 777 0.14 -18.73 40.34
CA SER A 777 0.69 -17.63 39.54
C SER A 777 1.27 -18.11 38.20
N MET A 778 1.82 -19.33 38.17
CA MET A 778 2.37 -19.94 36.95
C MET A 778 1.28 -20.52 36.03
N SER A 779 0.07 -20.78 36.55
CA SER A 779 -1.09 -21.21 35.77
C SER A 779 -1.90 -20.07 35.14
N GLY A 780 -1.64 -18.81 35.52
CA GLY A 780 -2.33 -17.60 35.02
C GLY A 780 -1.73 -16.97 33.75
N TYR A 781 -0.55 -17.43 33.28
CA TYR A 781 0.01 -17.00 32.00
C TYR A 781 -0.62 -17.81 30.86
N GLY A 782 -1.66 -17.23 30.26
CA GLY A 782 -2.42 -17.80 29.14
C GLY A 782 -1.56 -18.08 27.90
N TYR A 783 -1.77 -19.27 27.33
CA TYR A 783 -1.71 -19.61 25.90
C TYR A 783 -0.76 -18.78 25.02
N SER A 784 0.52 -19.16 25.02
CA SER A 784 1.35 -19.03 23.82
C SER A 784 1.22 -20.32 23.00
N MET A 785 0.82 -20.18 21.74
CA MET A 785 0.45 -21.28 20.82
C MET A 785 1.61 -22.21 20.42
N PHE A 786 2.78 -22.11 21.06
CA PHE A 786 3.94 -22.96 20.77
C PHE A 786 4.59 -23.48 22.06
N ARG A 787 4.64 -24.82 22.16
CA ARG A 787 5.26 -25.69 23.19
C ARG A 787 4.37 -26.09 24.37
N ALA A 788 3.61 -27.16 24.17
CA ALA A 788 3.13 -28.04 25.23
C ALA A 788 4.31 -28.85 25.81
N HIS A 789 5.05 -28.29 26.75
CA HIS A 789 5.94 -29.06 27.62
C HIS A 789 5.51 -28.81 29.08
N PRO A 790 5.26 -29.87 29.88
CA PRO A 790 4.89 -29.71 31.27
C PRO A 790 6.01 -28.98 32.00
N ASN A 791 5.68 -27.86 32.64
CA ASN A 791 6.64 -27.07 33.39
C ASN A 791 7.14 -27.90 34.58
N LYS A 792 8.34 -28.50 34.44
CA LYS A 792 8.95 -29.40 35.44
C LYS A 792 8.96 -28.79 36.85
N LYS A 793 9.06 -27.45 36.96
CA LYS A 793 9.05 -26.73 38.24
C LYS A 793 7.67 -26.72 38.91
N VAL A 794 6.60 -26.61 38.12
CA VAL A 794 5.23 -26.75 38.63
C VAL A 794 4.99 -28.18 39.10
N GLY A 795 5.49 -29.18 38.36
CA GLY A 795 5.45 -30.58 38.78
C GLY A 795 6.19 -30.82 40.11
N MET A 796 7.37 -30.22 40.27
CA MET A 796 8.16 -30.30 41.50
C MET A 796 7.46 -29.62 42.69
N ALA A 797 6.90 -28.42 42.49
CA ALA A 797 6.15 -27.70 43.52
C ALA A 797 4.90 -28.49 43.96
N THR A 798 4.16 -29.09 43.03
CA THR A 798 3.00 -29.94 43.35
C THR A 798 3.41 -31.20 44.12
N HIS A 799 4.54 -31.81 43.77
CA HIS A 799 5.07 -32.96 44.52
C HIS A 799 5.45 -32.58 45.95
N LEU A 800 6.12 -31.45 46.14
CA LEU A 800 6.46 -30.93 47.46
C LEU A 800 5.22 -30.60 48.29
N ILE A 801 4.18 -30.00 47.70
CA ILE A 801 2.91 -29.76 48.38
C ILE A 801 2.34 -31.08 48.92
N ASN A 802 2.33 -32.13 48.11
CA ASN A 802 1.82 -33.44 48.53
C ASN A 802 2.66 -34.06 49.65
N GLN A 803 4.00 -33.92 49.61
CA GLN A 803 4.88 -34.43 50.67
C GLN A 803 4.70 -33.63 51.97
N LEU A 804 4.61 -32.31 51.91
CA LEU A 804 4.45 -31.45 53.09
C LEU A 804 3.07 -31.61 53.75
N GLN A 805 2.03 -31.87 52.95
CA GLN A 805 0.67 -32.16 53.43
C GLN A 805 0.45 -33.62 53.85
N ASN A 806 1.44 -34.50 53.66
CA ASN A 806 1.31 -35.89 54.10
C ASN A 806 1.49 -35.98 55.62
N ASP A 807 0.42 -36.36 56.32
CA ASP A 807 0.42 -36.51 57.77
C ASP A 807 1.25 -37.72 58.25
N SER A 808 1.62 -38.64 57.34
CA SER A 808 2.48 -39.78 57.65
C SER A 808 3.98 -39.44 57.71
N LEU A 809 4.39 -38.23 57.34
CA LEU A 809 5.79 -37.80 57.36
C LEU A 809 6.06 -36.90 58.56
N SER A 810 7.19 -37.12 59.23
CA SER A 810 7.72 -36.25 60.28
C SER A 810 8.15 -34.88 59.73
N ASN A 811 8.23 -33.86 60.58
CA ASN A 811 8.73 -32.53 60.19
C ASN A 811 10.17 -32.59 59.66
N LEU A 812 10.98 -33.51 60.16
CA LEU A 812 12.34 -33.74 59.68
C LEU A 812 12.33 -34.27 58.24
N GLU A 813 11.49 -35.26 57.93
CA GLU A 813 11.35 -35.79 56.57
C GLU A 813 10.80 -34.74 55.59
N LYS A 814 9.90 -33.88 56.07
CA LYS A 814 9.37 -32.74 55.30
C LYS A 814 10.43 -31.68 54.99
N LEU A 815 11.32 -31.39 55.95
CA LEU A 815 12.47 -30.51 55.76
C LEU A 815 13.50 -31.10 54.79
N ILE A 816 13.76 -32.40 54.88
CA ILE A 816 14.65 -33.12 53.96
C ILE A 816 14.12 -33.00 52.52
N ALA A 817 12.82 -33.21 52.31
CA ALA A 817 12.20 -33.07 50.99
C ALA A 817 12.38 -31.65 50.39
N LEU A 818 12.24 -30.60 51.20
CA LEU A 818 12.50 -29.22 50.77
C LEU A 818 13.97 -28.99 50.40
N ARG A 819 14.92 -29.48 51.22
CA ARG A 819 16.37 -29.36 50.93
C ARG A 819 16.77 -30.11 49.67
N GLU A 820 16.25 -31.32 49.46
CA GLU A 820 16.51 -32.10 48.24
C GLU A 820 16.00 -31.38 46.99
N ALA A 821 14.81 -30.75 47.06
CA ALA A 821 14.29 -29.97 45.95
C ALA A 821 15.09 -28.68 45.71
N GLN A 822 15.53 -28.00 46.78
CA GLN A 822 16.42 -26.84 46.68
C GLN A 822 17.72 -27.21 45.95
N GLN A 823 18.32 -28.34 46.32
CA GLN A 823 19.55 -28.84 45.70
C GLN A 823 19.32 -29.22 44.24
N LYS A 824 18.23 -29.93 43.91
CA LYS A 824 17.89 -30.24 42.51
C LYS A 824 17.74 -29.00 41.65
N ILE A 825 17.12 -27.93 42.16
CA ILE A 825 16.98 -26.66 41.44
C ILE A 825 18.35 -25.98 41.29
N ALA A 826 19.20 -26.02 42.31
CA ALA A 826 20.56 -25.48 42.23
C ALA A 826 21.42 -26.21 41.18
N ASP A 827 21.34 -27.55 41.15
CA ASP A 827 22.09 -28.38 40.21
C ASP A 827 21.64 -28.16 38.75
N GLU A 828 20.33 -27.93 38.52
CA GLU A 828 19.81 -27.55 37.20
C GLU A 828 20.31 -26.16 36.77
N TYR A 829 20.41 -25.20 37.69
CA TYR A 829 20.81 -23.81 37.40
C TYR A 829 22.32 -23.60 37.27
N ASN A 830 23.15 -24.44 37.92
CA ASN A 830 24.61 -24.40 37.81
C ASN A 830 25.15 -24.57 36.38
N ARG A 831 24.29 -24.87 35.39
CA ARG A 831 24.64 -24.81 33.98
C ARG A 831 24.44 -23.41 33.37
N TRP A 832 23.39 -22.65 33.72
CA TRP A 832 22.90 -21.47 32.96
C TRP A 832 22.71 -20.17 33.78
N GLY A 833 23.03 -20.12 35.08
CA GLY A 833 22.98 -18.89 35.92
C GLY A 833 22.83 -19.15 37.43
N THR A 834 22.73 -18.10 38.24
CA THR A 834 22.55 -18.24 39.71
C THR A 834 21.14 -18.76 40.06
N ALA A 835 21.07 -19.82 40.88
CA ALA A 835 19.82 -20.46 41.30
C ALA A 835 18.86 -19.52 42.05
N SER A 836 19.38 -18.43 42.63
CA SER A 836 18.64 -17.35 43.28
C SER A 836 17.63 -16.65 42.35
N ASN A 837 17.81 -16.72 41.03
CA ASN A 837 16.87 -16.15 40.06
C ASN A 837 15.63 -17.04 39.84
N SER A 838 15.59 -18.26 40.40
CA SER A 838 14.41 -19.12 40.36
C SER A 838 13.46 -18.77 41.50
N GLN A 839 12.27 -18.29 41.18
CA GLN A 839 11.24 -17.97 42.17
C GLN A 839 10.91 -19.16 43.09
N LEU A 840 10.88 -20.38 42.54
CA LEU A 840 10.68 -21.61 43.33
C LEU A 840 11.85 -21.86 44.31
N TYR A 841 13.09 -21.56 43.90
CA TYR A 841 14.25 -21.69 44.77
C TYR A 841 14.18 -20.69 45.93
N SER A 842 13.80 -19.44 45.66
CA SER A 842 13.59 -18.42 46.69
C SER A 842 12.54 -18.86 47.71
N ILE A 843 11.39 -19.36 47.25
CA ILE A 843 10.30 -19.82 48.13
C ILE A 843 10.74 -20.97 49.04
N ILE A 844 11.50 -21.92 48.50
CA ILE A 844 12.04 -23.03 49.29
C ILE A 844 13.08 -22.51 50.28
N SER A 845 13.97 -21.63 49.85
CA SER A 845 15.00 -21.00 50.69
C SER A 845 14.39 -20.19 51.85
N ASP A 846 13.35 -19.41 51.59
CA ASP A 846 12.62 -18.63 52.60
C ASP A 846 11.92 -19.54 53.62
N SER A 847 11.46 -20.71 53.18
CA SER A 847 10.85 -21.72 54.04
C SER A 847 11.89 -22.43 54.93
N LEU A 848 13.19 -22.37 54.55
CA LEU A 848 14.31 -22.98 55.25
C LEU A 848 15.09 -21.98 56.15
N ASN A 849 14.94 -20.66 55.97
CA ASN A 849 15.84 -19.67 56.60
C ASN A 849 15.29 -18.89 57.82
N LYS A 850 14.05 -19.08 58.28
CA LYS A 850 13.46 -18.28 59.39
C LYS A 850 13.40 -18.98 60.76
N VAL A 851 14.56 -19.27 61.35
CA VAL A 851 14.68 -19.63 62.79
C VAL A 851 15.77 -18.81 63.53
N VAL A 852 16.44 -17.84 62.90
CA VAL A 852 17.53 -17.07 63.57
C VAL A 852 17.11 -15.65 64.02
N GLU A 853 15.88 -15.20 63.80
CA GLU A 853 15.40 -13.89 64.27
C GLU A 853 14.35 -14.03 65.38
N SER A 854 14.75 -14.50 66.55
CA SER A 854 13.97 -14.31 67.78
C SER A 854 14.86 -14.26 69.02
N GLU A 855 15.82 -13.34 69.05
CA GLU A 855 16.40 -12.77 70.27
C GLU A 855 17.30 -11.58 69.88
N GLU A 856 16.68 -10.41 69.70
CA GLU A 856 17.22 -9.08 70.06
C GLU A 856 16.29 -7.98 69.52
N ASN A 857 15.30 -7.60 70.34
CA ASN A 857 14.76 -6.25 70.32
C ASN A 857 15.76 -5.36 71.06
N SER A 858 16.29 -4.31 70.42
CA SER A 858 16.02 -2.91 70.84
C SER A 858 16.95 -1.88 70.16
N SER A 859 16.34 -0.77 69.74
CA SER A 859 16.88 0.60 69.53
C SER A 859 17.90 0.87 68.41
N ASP A 860 17.46 1.38 67.26
CA ASP A 860 17.36 2.83 66.92
C ASP A 860 17.43 3.02 65.37
N PRO A 861 16.59 3.86 64.73
CA PRO A 861 16.50 3.96 63.28
C PRO A 861 17.40 5.06 62.75
N GLY A 862 18.56 4.71 62.21
CA GLY A 862 19.41 5.70 61.56
C GLY A 862 20.75 5.18 61.08
N GLN A 863 20.78 4.50 59.93
CA GLN A 863 21.77 4.72 58.86
C GLN A 863 21.44 3.81 57.67
N SER A 864 21.03 4.44 56.58
CA SER A 864 20.89 3.81 55.28
C SER A 864 22.26 3.64 54.62
N LEU A 865 22.37 2.60 53.80
CA LEU A 865 23.36 2.40 52.74
C LEU A 865 24.81 2.17 53.18
N GLY A 866 25.15 0.91 53.43
CA GLY A 866 26.54 0.47 53.38
C GLY A 866 26.78 -0.93 53.93
N ARG A 867 27.08 -1.87 53.01
CA ARG A 867 27.83 -3.12 53.21
C ARG A 867 27.20 -4.18 54.14
N PHE A 868 26.83 -5.33 53.56
CA PHE A 868 27.41 -6.63 53.91
C PHE A 868 27.02 -7.63 52.81
N HIS A 869 27.83 -7.66 51.76
CA HIS A 869 27.88 -8.74 50.78
C HIS A 869 29.21 -9.45 51.03
N LEU A 870 29.30 -10.16 52.15
CA LEU A 870 30.47 -10.93 52.57
C LEU A 870 29.98 -11.95 53.59
N LEU A 871 29.55 -13.09 53.07
CA LEU A 871 29.53 -14.44 53.62
C LEU A 871 28.69 -15.25 52.63
N TRP A 872 29.17 -16.43 52.27
CA TRP A 872 28.60 -17.38 51.30
C TRP A 872 29.00 -17.17 49.82
N GLN A 873 30.23 -17.58 49.51
CA GLN A 873 30.51 -18.42 48.34
C GLN A 873 31.06 -19.77 48.80
#